data_AF-A0A8J7NDW4-F1
#
_entry.id   AF-A0A8J7NDW4-F1
#
_cell.length_a   1.000
_cell.length_b   1.000
_cell.length_c   1.000
_cell.angle_alpha   90.00
_cell.angle_beta   90.00
_cell.angle_gamma   90.00
#
_symmetry.space_group_name_H-M   'P 1'
#
loop_
_entity.id
_entity.type
_entity.pdbx_description
1 polymer ?
#
loop_
_entity_poly.entity_id
_entity_poly.type
_entity_poly.pdbx_seq_one_letter_code
_entity_poly.pdbx_strand_id
1 'polypeptide(L)'
;VRQMARIIKQNLEPGRRVYIEYANEVWNYPQHYNYARGRGYEMGFTGEAAAQAWYGRRAAEIFKIFREEGFTDGQLATVVASQGGWPDRGKGYLKAYFDWVNAHPSPYNAKLDYYAIGYYFGADDNVAETDTVDQVLDNVEANLENHFRSNLGTNQQNAKSYGVRLIAYESGPGSGQEGWGTLEQNINAHRHPRMKEVYKKAYAIWKEMTNSSVMNVFVLSGVASRYGYWGHLEYIGQKPYVTDVDNSRPYKYEAVLEITKAYVGDGKIEEWEECDDGNKANGDGCSSDGKMEDGYGCRGEPSVCGMCALTSASWSVSQASENQLVSLSAGSNGFCEGKNVHFSVYWEDGSPLDLEVAGSMVKGDYAVLDWRAQGSLDGTLASYSFTAGVDGGNTVTSGLMQVSPDLVPPQIQYIGATPSNNSIVAGLTVEASINEPTYAYAFTNLDKSLAAWYRLDQDLNDWSGNVNNGVAVGGGKFVRGKFGGARAFENDHRIDVTNPTFQLGPGITISAWVRPMQGSSYFISQRTSGGYTIRLYVRGSNDFAVDIQGASSGGIVNTAPDIAYGRWYHVLASFSQTEASLYVNGELMGMRTMPPAGITGGSTPFRIGSPEWSSNSFNGSIDEVFVFHSILSAEERQALLEVTSPYRWDYTLADGDHSIKTYAVDGAGNMASTGERRFRIDSTTSGCTQDSQCPSTGCYVGICRLGRCLSADLNGNGVVDLADILVIISNWATTEPSVDLDGSGTANLGDVIKVIAVWAFTC
;
A
#
# COMPACT_ATOMS: atom_id res chain seq x y z
N VAL A 1 13.62 -4.46 -13.49
CA VAL A 1 12.56 -3.94 -14.39
C VAL A 1 11.18 -3.95 -13.74
N ARG A 2 10.57 -5.10 -13.43
CA ARG A 2 9.20 -5.14 -12.86
C ARG A 2 9.05 -4.34 -11.56
N GLN A 3 9.97 -4.50 -10.61
CA GLN A 3 9.99 -3.69 -9.38
C GLN A 3 10.15 -2.18 -9.65
N MET A 4 10.99 -1.81 -10.63
CA MET A 4 11.14 -0.41 -11.05
C MET A 4 9.83 0.13 -11.64
N ALA A 5 9.15 -0.64 -12.49
CA ALA A 5 7.84 -0.25 -13.01
C ALA A 5 6.81 -0.04 -11.89
N ARG A 6 6.78 -0.91 -10.86
CA ARG A 6 5.92 -0.73 -9.67
C ARG A 6 6.24 0.55 -8.91
N ILE A 7 7.51 0.79 -8.61
CA ILE A 7 7.95 1.98 -7.88
C ILE A 7 7.57 3.24 -8.67
N ILE A 8 7.84 3.26 -9.97
CA ILE A 8 7.46 4.40 -10.82
C ILE A 8 5.95 4.56 -10.83
N LYS A 9 5.17 3.49 -11.03
CA LYS A 9 3.70 3.56 -11.07
C LYS A 9 3.09 4.11 -9.78
N GLN A 10 3.62 3.68 -8.63
CA GLN A 10 3.15 4.10 -7.31
C GLN A 10 3.46 5.56 -7.00
N ASN A 11 4.54 6.10 -7.57
CA ASN A 11 5.03 7.45 -7.27
C ASN A 11 4.86 8.43 -8.43
N LEU A 12 4.28 8.00 -9.56
CA LEU A 12 4.08 8.86 -10.72
C LEU A 12 2.98 9.88 -10.44
N GLU A 13 3.35 11.14 -10.35
CA GLU A 13 2.39 12.24 -10.18
C GLU A 13 1.33 12.22 -11.31
N PRO A 14 0.07 12.55 -10.99
CA PRO A 14 -0.97 12.71 -12.01
C PRO A 14 -0.55 13.68 -13.12
N GLY A 15 -0.87 13.33 -14.36
CA GLY A 15 -0.50 14.13 -15.54
C GLY A 15 0.95 13.97 -16.03
N ARG A 16 1.82 13.22 -15.32
CA ARG A 16 3.19 12.94 -15.78
C ARG A 16 3.24 11.70 -16.69
N ARG A 17 4.14 11.76 -17.68
CA ARG A 17 4.43 10.67 -18.62
C ARG A 17 5.86 10.18 -18.46
N VAL A 18 6.04 8.87 -18.56
CA VAL A 18 7.35 8.20 -18.42
C VAL A 18 7.84 7.73 -19.78
N TYR A 19 9.01 8.20 -20.19
CA TYR A 19 9.71 7.74 -21.40
C TYR A 19 10.64 6.60 -21.02
N ILE A 20 10.49 5.44 -21.65
CA ILE A 20 11.28 4.25 -21.35
C ILE A 20 11.99 3.72 -22.58
N GLU A 21 13.30 3.53 -22.43
CA GLU A 21 14.18 2.84 -23.37
C GLU A 21 14.78 1.60 -22.69
N TYR A 22 15.15 0.56 -23.45
CA TYR A 22 15.89 -0.58 -22.90
C TYR A 22 17.23 -0.18 -22.27
N ALA A 23 18.10 0.48 -23.04
CA ALA A 23 19.44 0.86 -22.60
C ALA A 23 20.06 1.89 -23.57
N ASN A 24 20.77 2.87 -23.01
CA ASN A 24 21.46 3.91 -23.77
C ASN A 24 22.61 3.36 -24.61
N GLU A 25 22.80 3.94 -25.80
CA GLU A 25 23.97 3.74 -26.69
C GLU A 25 24.31 2.27 -27.02
N VAL A 26 23.31 1.40 -27.09
CA VAL A 26 23.50 0.01 -27.52
C VAL A 26 23.97 -0.07 -28.97
N TRP A 27 23.95 1.02 -29.73
CA TRP A 27 24.36 1.15 -31.13
C TRP A 27 25.83 1.50 -31.37
N ASN A 28 26.58 1.99 -30.38
CA ASN A 28 27.96 2.45 -30.56
C ASN A 28 28.84 2.28 -29.31
N TYR A 29 28.29 2.28 -28.09
CA TYR A 29 29.10 2.21 -26.88
C TYR A 29 29.65 0.80 -26.68
N PRO A 30 30.99 0.60 -26.64
CA PRO A 30 31.59 -0.73 -26.74
C PRO A 30 31.05 -1.74 -25.71
N GLN A 31 30.80 -1.31 -24.46
CA GLN A 31 30.33 -2.22 -23.42
C GLN A 31 28.91 -2.71 -23.68
N HIS A 32 27.98 -1.79 -23.96
CA HIS A 32 26.56 -2.10 -24.18
C HIS A 32 26.35 -2.80 -25.53
N TYR A 33 26.98 -2.29 -26.59
CA TYR A 33 26.92 -2.88 -27.94
C TYR A 33 27.49 -4.31 -27.94
N ASN A 34 28.66 -4.55 -27.34
CA ASN A 34 29.26 -5.88 -27.31
C ASN A 34 28.44 -6.87 -26.47
N TYR A 35 27.86 -6.42 -25.36
CA TYR A 35 26.95 -7.25 -24.58
C TYR A 35 25.73 -7.66 -25.41
N ALA A 36 25.01 -6.69 -25.99
CA ALA A 36 23.84 -6.97 -26.81
C ALA A 36 24.17 -7.88 -28.00
N ARG A 37 25.30 -7.63 -28.66
CA ARG A 37 25.81 -8.45 -29.76
C ARG A 37 26.10 -9.89 -29.32
N GLY A 38 26.75 -10.08 -28.18
CA GLY A 38 27.00 -11.41 -27.62
C GLY A 38 25.71 -12.19 -27.36
N ARG A 39 24.70 -11.52 -26.76
CA ARG A 39 23.37 -12.11 -26.56
C ARG A 39 22.63 -12.40 -27.87
N GLY A 40 22.80 -11.55 -28.88
CA GLY A 40 22.25 -11.77 -30.21
C GLY A 40 22.87 -12.96 -30.95
N TYR A 41 24.17 -13.24 -30.71
CA TYR A 41 24.82 -14.45 -31.24
C TYR A 41 24.21 -15.73 -30.65
N GLU A 42 23.86 -15.73 -29.37
CA GLU A 42 23.12 -16.83 -28.75
C GLU A 42 21.71 -17.02 -29.34
N MET A 43 21.16 -15.98 -29.98
CA MET A 43 19.89 -16.02 -30.71
C MET A 43 20.05 -16.42 -32.19
N GLY A 44 21.26 -16.74 -32.65
CA GLY A 44 21.53 -17.16 -34.02
C GLY A 44 21.71 -16.02 -35.04
N PHE A 45 21.76 -14.76 -34.58
CA PHE A 45 22.06 -13.62 -35.45
C PHE A 45 23.58 -13.44 -35.57
N THR A 46 24.03 -12.65 -36.54
CA THR A 46 25.46 -12.34 -36.76
C THR A 46 25.67 -10.86 -37.04
N GLY A 47 26.91 -10.39 -36.91
CA GLY A 47 27.28 -8.99 -37.19
C GLY A 47 26.50 -7.98 -36.35
N GLU A 48 26.12 -6.87 -36.97
CA GLU A 48 25.35 -5.79 -36.34
C GLU A 48 23.91 -6.21 -36.01
N ALA A 49 23.32 -7.09 -36.83
CA ALA A 49 21.97 -7.60 -36.63
C ALA A 49 21.81 -8.35 -35.30
N ALA A 50 22.90 -8.90 -34.74
CA ALA A 50 22.87 -9.53 -33.43
C ALA A 50 22.57 -8.53 -32.30
N ALA A 51 23.23 -7.37 -32.28
CA ALA A 51 22.95 -6.34 -31.28
C ALA A 51 21.52 -5.79 -31.43
N GLN A 52 21.10 -5.55 -32.67
CA GLN A 52 19.76 -5.05 -33.00
C GLN A 52 18.67 -6.05 -32.57
N ALA A 53 18.82 -7.34 -32.87
CA ALA A 53 17.88 -8.38 -32.50
C ALA A 53 17.71 -8.49 -30.97
N TRP A 54 18.81 -8.46 -30.22
CA TRP A 54 18.74 -8.47 -28.76
C TRP A 54 18.06 -7.21 -28.22
N TYR A 55 18.39 -6.03 -28.75
CA TYR A 55 17.77 -4.78 -28.35
C TYR A 55 16.27 -4.78 -28.60
N GLY A 56 15.84 -5.15 -29.81
CA GLY A 56 14.43 -5.20 -30.20
C GLY A 56 13.61 -6.12 -29.29
N ARG A 57 14.16 -7.32 -29.00
CA ARG A 57 13.61 -8.25 -28.01
C ARG A 57 13.46 -7.60 -26.63
N ARG A 58 14.55 -7.04 -26.09
CA ARG A 58 14.58 -6.53 -24.72
C ARG A 58 13.71 -5.30 -24.54
N ALA A 59 13.66 -4.41 -25.54
CA ALA A 59 12.74 -3.28 -25.57
C ALA A 59 11.28 -3.76 -25.50
N ALA A 60 10.88 -4.71 -26.35
CA ALA A 60 9.54 -5.28 -26.32
C ALA A 60 9.20 -5.94 -24.97
N GLU A 61 10.12 -6.73 -24.39
CA GLU A 61 9.93 -7.36 -23.08
C GLU A 61 9.79 -6.33 -21.94
N ILE A 62 10.51 -5.21 -21.99
CA ILE A 62 10.42 -4.15 -20.97
C ILE A 62 9.12 -3.35 -21.11
N PHE A 63 8.74 -2.97 -22.32
CA PHE A 63 7.49 -2.25 -22.56
C PHE A 63 6.29 -3.09 -22.14
N LYS A 64 6.35 -4.41 -22.36
CA LYS A 64 5.39 -5.38 -21.83
C LYS A 64 5.21 -5.23 -20.33
N ILE A 65 6.33 -5.29 -19.59
CA ILE A 65 6.33 -5.27 -18.13
C ILE A 65 5.74 -3.97 -17.61
N PHE A 66 6.08 -2.82 -18.20
CA PHE A 66 5.47 -1.55 -17.79
C PHE A 66 3.95 -1.55 -18.00
N ARG A 67 3.46 -2.04 -19.14
CA ARG A 67 2.00 -2.12 -19.36
C ARG A 67 1.31 -3.14 -18.44
N GLU A 68 1.95 -4.28 -18.13
CA GLU A 68 1.44 -5.27 -17.17
C GLU A 68 1.32 -4.70 -15.74
N GLU A 69 2.17 -3.76 -15.36
CA GLU A 69 2.07 -3.06 -14.07
C GLU A 69 1.05 -1.88 -14.13
N GLY A 70 0.24 -1.80 -15.18
CA GLY A 70 -0.92 -0.91 -15.25
C GLY A 70 -0.64 0.49 -15.79
N PHE A 71 0.48 0.72 -16.48
CA PHE A 71 0.68 1.99 -17.18
C PHE A 71 -0.27 2.12 -18.36
N THR A 72 -0.97 3.26 -18.44
CA THR A 72 -1.82 3.60 -19.59
C THR A 72 -1.00 4.25 -20.71
N ASP A 73 -1.60 4.37 -21.89
CA ASP A 73 -0.99 5.04 -23.04
C ASP A 73 -0.66 6.52 -22.80
N GLY A 74 -1.39 7.19 -21.91
CA GLY A 74 -1.09 8.57 -21.49
C GLY A 74 0.08 8.65 -20.49
N GLN A 75 0.39 7.56 -19.78
CA GLN A 75 1.42 7.52 -18.74
C GLN A 75 2.75 6.94 -19.23
N LEU A 76 2.75 6.20 -20.35
CA LEU A 76 3.94 5.54 -20.89
C LEU A 76 4.24 6.01 -22.32
N ALA A 77 5.50 6.31 -22.56
CA ALA A 77 6.08 6.59 -23.86
C ALA A 77 7.19 5.54 -24.11
N THR A 78 6.96 4.63 -25.05
CA THR A 78 7.96 3.60 -25.39
C THR A 78 8.91 4.10 -26.46
N VAL A 79 10.22 3.91 -26.23
CA VAL A 79 11.27 4.53 -27.04
C VAL A 79 12.26 3.47 -27.54
N VAL A 80 12.47 3.42 -28.84
CA VAL A 80 13.63 2.75 -29.47
C VAL A 80 14.58 3.86 -29.90
N ALA A 81 15.84 3.81 -29.48
CA ALA A 81 16.81 4.85 -29.80
C ALA A 81 17.97 4.37 -30.69
N SER A 82 18.60 5.31 -31.38
CA SER A 82 19.81 5.08 -32.17
C SER A 82 20.64 6.36 -32.35
N GLN A 83 21.75 6.26 -33.08
CA GLN A 83 22.57 7.43 -33.43
C GLN A 83 21.98 8.17 -34.63
N GLY A 84 21.82 9.49 -34.54
CA GLY A 84 21.30 10.31 -35.64
C GLY A 84 22.21 10.32 -36.88
N GLY A 85 23.52 10.18 -36.69
CA GLY A 85 24.50 10.14 -37.78
C GLY A 85 24.50 8.86 -38.62
N TRP A 86 23.88 7.77 -38.16
CA TRP A 86 23.86 6.46 -38.84
C TRP A 86 22.43 5.95 -39.04
N PRO A 87 21.66 6.56 -39.95
CA PRO A 87 20.24 6.26 -40.11
C PRO A 87 19.95 4.80 -40.48
N ASP A 88 20.83 4.12 -41.23
CA ASP A 88 20.67 2.70 -41.58
C ASP A 88 20.74 1.79 -40.35
N ARG A 89 21.59 2.14 -39.37
CA ARG A 89 21.67 1.43 -38.08
C ARG A 89 20.37 1.62 -37.31
N GLY A 90 19.85 2.84 -37.26
CA GLY A 90 18.56 3.15 -36.64
C GLY A 90 17.39 2.36 -37.24
N LYS A 91 17.35 2.24 -38.56
CA LYS A 91 16.39 1.39 -39.28
C LYS A 91 16.47 -0.07 -38.83
N GLY A 92 17.68 -0.58 -38.60
CA GLY A 92 17.90 -1.94 -38.10
C GLY A 92 17.32 -2.18 -36.70
N TYR A 93 17.47 -1.22 -35.77
CA TYR A 93 16.87 -1.30 -34.43
C TYR A 93 15.33 -1.27 -34.47
N LEU A 94 14.75 -0.38 -35.28
CA LEU A 94 13.29 -0.35 -35.50
C LEU A 94 12.79 -1.67 -36.08
N LYS A 95 13.45 -2.16 -37.13
CA LYS A 95 13.12 -3.44 -37.75
C LYS A 95 13.14 -4.59 -36.74
N ALA A 96 14.21 -4.69 -35.94
CA ALA A 96 14.38 -5.76 -34.97
C ALA A 96 13.29 -5.75 -33.89
N TYR A 97 12.85 -4.56 -33.44
CA TYR A 97 11.71 -4.45 -32.52
C TYR A 97 10.42 -4.98 -33.16
N PHE A 98 10.06 -4.50 -34.36
CA PHE A 98 8.81 -4.91 -35.01
C PHE A 98 8.83 -6.39 -35.44
N ASP A 99 9.96 -6.91 -35.94
CA ASP A 99 10.13 -8.34 -36.21
C ASP A 99 9.84 -9.18 -34.96
N TRP A 100 10.37 -8.78 -33.80
CA TRP A 100 10.15 -9.48 -32.54
C TRP A 100 8.69 -9.45 -32.09
N VAL A 101 8.06 -8.28 -32.12
CA VAL A 101 6.65 -8.09 -31.72
C VAL A 101 5.71 -8.85 -32.64
N ASN A 102 5.97 -8.85 -33.94
CA ASN A 102 5.18 -9.61 -34.92
C ASN A 102 5.32 -11.13 -34.71
N ALA A 103 6.51 -11.61 -34.32
CA ALA A 103 6.74 -13.02 -34.00
C ALA A 103 6.18 -13.42 -32.62
N HIS A 104 5.99 -12.47 -31.70
CA HIS A 104 5.52 -12.69 -30.33
C HIS A 104 4.35 -11.77 -29.98
N PRO A 105 3.18 -11.97 -30.61
CA PRO A 105 2.04 -11.09 -30.43
C PRO A 105 1.59 -11.07 -28.97
N SER A 106 1.37 -9.86 -28.47
CA SER A 106 0.85 -9.62 -27.12
C SER A 106 0.06 -8.32 -27.12
N PRO A 107 -1.06 -8.22 -26.39
CA PRO A 107 -1.81 -6.97 -26.25
C PRO A 107 -0.94 -5.84 -25.67
N TYR A 108 0.15 -6.18 -24.97
CA TYR A 108 1.03 -5.23 -24.30
C TYR A 108 2.29 -4.85 -25.12
N ASN A 109 2.58 -5.51 -26.25
CA ASN A 109 3.84 -5.30 -26.98
C ASN A 109 3.69 -4.54 -28.29
N ALA A 110 2.47 -4.29 -28.78
CA ALA A 110 2.23 -3.79 -30.12
C ALA A 110 2.59 -2.31 -30.36
N LYS A 111 2.65 -1.50 -29.29
CA LYS A 111 2.77 -0.04 -29.41
C LYS A 111 4.18 0.45 -29.08
N LEU A 112 4.83 1.01 -30.12
CA LEU A 112 6.02 1.85 -30.06
C LEU A 112 5.62 3.30 -30.31
N ASP A 113 5.87 4.20 -29.36
CA ASP A 113 5.50 5.62 -29.51
C ASP A 113 6.56 6.41 -30.28
N TYR A 114 7.84 6.18 -29.95
CA TYR A 114 8.92 7.04 -30.39
C TYR A 114 10.13 6.28 -30.95
N TYR A 115 10.65 6.80 -32.06
CA TYR A 115 12.03 6.60 -32.49
C TYR A 115 12.86 7.79 -32.01
N ALA A 116 13.85 7.53 -31.16
CA ALA A 116 14.74 8.56 -30.64
C ALA A 116 16.11 8.55 -31.34
N ILE A 117 16.66 9.73 -31.59
CA ILE A 117 18.03 9.87 -32.08
C ILE A 117 18.87 10.84 -31.24
N GLY A 118 20.18 10.58 -31.17
CA GLY A 118 21.15 11.60 -30.77
C GLY A 118 21.31 12.62 -31.91
N TYR A 119 20.89 13.86 -31.70
CA TYR A 119 20.96 14.99 -32.64
C TYR A 119 22.05 15.99 -32.21
N TYR A 120 23.28 15.48 -32.15
CA TYR A 120 24.46 16.31 -31.94
C TYR A 120 24.88 16.94 -33.25
N PHE A 121 25.13 18.25 -33.25
CA PHE A 121 25.57 18.98 -34.42
C PHE A 121 26.93 19.65 -34.22
N GLY A 122 27.62 19.89 -35.32
CA GLY A 122 29.01 20.26 -35.25
C GLY A 122 29.73 20.57 -36.54
N ALA A 123 30.99 20.98 -36.41
CA ALA A 123 31.88 21.09 -37.56
C ALA A 123 32.24 19.69 -38.08
N ASP A 124 32.58 19.63 -39.35
CA ASP A 124 33.06 18.43 -40.04
C ASP A 124 34.57 18.22 -39.81
N ASP A 125 35.11 17.06 -40.20
CA ASP A 125 36.52 16.66 -40.01
C ASP A 125 37.54 17.55 -40.77
N ASN A 126 37.05 18.52 -41.55
CA ASN A 126 37.84 19.40 -42.42
C ASN A 126 38.30 20.71 -41.74
N VAL A 127 38.07 20.89 -40.44
CA VAL A 127 38.54 22.07 -39.69
C VAL A 127 40.04 21.98 -39.42
N ALA A 128 40.82 22.92 -39.94
CA ALA A 128 42.25 23.00 -39.70
C ALA A 128 42.56 23.65 -38.33
N GLU A 129 43.66 23.25 -37.70
CA GLU A 129 44.17 23.90 -36.48
C GLU A 129 44.45 25.40 -36.68
N THR A 130 44.60 25.85 -37.93
CA THR A 130 44.83 27.26 -38.31
C THR A 130 43.54 28.06 -38.56
N ASP A 131 42.36 27.44 -38.54
CA ASP A 131 41.09 28.12 -38.83
C ASP A 131 40.71 29.13 -37.73
N THR A 132 40.10 30.24 -38.12
CA THR A 132 39.53 31.20 -37.16
C THR A 132 38.22 30.67 -36.57
N VAL A 133 37.81 31.22 -35.42
CA VAL A 133 36.52 30.88 -34.78
C VAL A 133 35.33 31.08 -35.74
N ASP A 134 35.37 32.13 -36.56
CA ASP A 134 34.32 32.36 -37.58
C ASP A 134 34.33 31.29 -38.67
N GLN A 135 35.49 30.86 -39.17
CA GLN A 135 35.59 29.76 -40.14
C GLN A 135 35.09 28.43 -39.57
N VAL A 136 35.33 28.17 -38.27
CA VAL A 136 34.76 27.02 -37.57
C VAL A 136 33.24 27.11 -37.53
N LEU A 137 32.67 28.27 -37.18
CA LEU A 137 31.22 28.47 -37.12
C LEU A 137 30.56 28.40 -38.50
N ASP A 138 31.19 28.94 -39.55
CA ASP A 138 30.75 28.80 -40.93
C ASP A 138 30.68 27.33 -41.34
N ASN A 139 31.67 26.53 -40.94
CA ASN A 139 31.68 25.09 -41.17
C ASN A 139 30.54 24.39 -40.42
N VAL A 140 30.31 24.69 -39.13
CA VAL A 140 29.19 24.15 -38.35
C VAL A 140 27.86 24.45 -39.03
N GLU A 141 27.64 25.69 -39.45
CA GLU A 141 26.41 26.13 -40.13
C GLU A 141 26.21 25.43 -41.47
N ALA A 142 27.28 25.24 -42.25
CA ALA A 142 27.24 24.50 -43.51
C ALA A 142 26.96 23.01 -43.29
N ASN A 143 27.55 22.41 -42.25
CA ASN A 143 27.36 21.01 -41.93
C ASN A 143 25.91 20.74 -41.47
N LEU A 144 25.33 21.67 -40.71
CA LEU A 144 23.91 21.66 -40.31
C LEU A 144 22.98 21.57 -41.52
N GLU A 145 23.19 22.40 -42.53
CA GLU A 145 22.33 22.44 -43.73
C GLU A 145 22.53 21.26 -44.67
N ASN A 146 23.73 20.68 -44.69
CA ASN A 146 24.06 19.61 -45.62
C ASN A 146 23.91 18.23 -44.97
N HIS A 147 24.87 17.85 -44.11
CA HIS A 147 24.97 16.50 -43.59
C HIS A 147 23.89 16.20 -42.54
N PHE A 148 23.70 17.10 -41.57
CA PHE A 148 22.71 16.88 -40.50
C PHE A 148 21.29 16.89 -41.04
N ARG A 149 20.96 17.86 -41.92
CA ARG A 149 19.67 17.91 -42.60
C ARG A 149 19.40 16.63 -43.41
N SER A 150 20.40 16.14 -44.16
CA SER A 150 20.27 14.88 -44.92
C SER A 150 20.01 13.67 -44.02
N ASN A 151 20.84 13.46 -42.99
CA ASN A 151 20.67 12.36 -42.05
C ASN A 151 19.34 12.44 -41.29
N LEU A 152 18.92 13.65 -40.87
CA LEU A 152 17.63 13.86 -40.23
C LEU A 152 16.48 13.49 -41.15
N GLY A 153 16.57 13.83 -42.44
CA GLY A 153 15.62 13.42 -43.47
C GLY A 153 15.48 11.90 -43.57
N THR A 154 16.59 11.17 -43.58
CA THR A 154 16.57 9.69 -43.61
C THR A 154 16.00 9.10 -42.32
N ASN A 155 16.36 9.64 -41.15
CA ASN A 155 15.78 9.21 -39.87
C ASN A 155 14.27 9.46 -39.79
N GLN A 156 13.80 10.60 -40.32
CA GLN A 156 12.38 10.91 -40.40
C GLN A 156 11.64 9.94 -41.33
N GLN A 157 12.24 9.57 -42.47
CA GLN A 157 11.69 8.54 -43.35
C GLN A 157 11.61 7.18 -42.66
N ASN A 158 12.65 6.80 -41.91
CA ASN A 158 12.64 5.57 -41.11
C ASN A 158 11.50 5.59 -40.08
N ALA A 159 11.33 6.68 -39.32
CA ALA A 159 10.24 6.82 -38.36
C ALA A 159 8.86 6.66 -39.02
N LYS A 160 8.64 7.38 -40.13
CA LYS A 160 7.38 7.31 -40.92
C LYS A 160 7.10 5.90 -41.43
N SER A 161 8.13 5.17 -41.88
CA SER A 161 7.97 3.81 -42.41
C SER A 161 7.43 2.80 -41.40
N TYR A 162 7.57 3.09 -40.10
CA TYR A 162 7.06 2.28 -39.00
C TYR A 162 5.90 2.95 -38.23
N GLY A 163 5.43 4.11 -38.66
CA GLY A 163 4.32 4.84 -38.01
C GLY A 163 4.65 5.38 -36.62
N VAL A 164 5.92 5.66 -36.33
CA VAL A 164 6.39 6.16 -35.02
C VAL A 164 6.84 7.61 -35.11
N ARG A 165 6.77 8.35 -33.99
CA ARG A 165 7.20 9.76 -33.93
C ARG A 165 8.71 9.86 -33.75
N LEU A 166 9.37 10.79 -34.44
CA LEU A 166 10.80 11.05 -34.27
C LEU A 166 11.03 12.09 -33.16
N ILE A 167 11.90 11.79 -32.20
CA ILE A 167 12.34 12.72 -31.15
C ILE A 167 13.87 12.74 -31.04
N ALA A 168 14.44 13.83 -30.50
CA ALA A 168 15.84 13.81 -30.08
C ALA A 168 15.89 13.54 -28.59
N TYR A 169 16.56 12.45 -28.17
CA TYR A 169 16.74 12.17 -26.74
C TYR A 169 17.99 12.86 -26.16
N GLU A 170 18.94 13.20 -27.03
CA GLU A 170 20.11 14.02 -26.71
C GLU A 170 20.44 14.93 -27.91
N SER A 171 20.63 16.22 -27.65
CA SER A 171 20.93 17.20 -28.69
C SER A 171 21.83 18.32 -28.19
N GLY A 172 22.49 18.98 -29.14
CA GLY A 172 23.25 20.20 -28.90
C GLY A 172 24.53 20.24 -29.72
N PRO A 173 25.26 21.36 -29.67
CA PRO A 173 26.57 21.44 -30.28
C PRO A 173 27.53 20.58 -29.47
N GLY A 174 28.08 19.56 -30.09
CA GLY A 174 28.87 18.55 -29.42
C GLY A 174 29.89 17.96 -30.38
N SER A 175 31.18 18.17 -30.10
CA SER A 175 32.24 17.56 -30.89
C SER A 175 32.44 16.14 -30.39
N GLY A 176 32.35 15.14 -31.28
CA GLY A 176 32.60 13.75 -30.95
C GLY A 176 34.01 13.50 -30.40
N GLN A 177 34.45 12.23 -30.40
CA GLN A 177 35.67 11.78 -29.70
C GLN A 177 36.98 12.53 -30.04
N GLU A 178 37.02 13.37 -31.08
CA GLU A 178 38.22 14.07 -31.54
C GLU A 178 38.17 15.62 -31.48
N GLY A 179 37.08 16.23 -31.00
CA GLY A 179 36.98 17.71 -31.04
C GLY A 179 36.84 18.24 -32.49
N TRP A 180 36.64 19.55 -32.66
CA TRP A 180 36.85 20.20 -33.96
C TRP A 180 37.99 21.19 -33.81
N GLY A 181 39.02 21.09 -34.65
CA GLY A 181 40.25 21.84 -34.47
C GLY A 181 40.85 21.63 -33.07
N THR A 182 41.37 22.70 -32.48
CA THR A 182 41.93 22.76 -31.13
C THR A 182 40.84 22.96 -30.06
N LEU A 183 41.11 22.52 -28.82
CA LEU A 183 40.23 22.75 -27.67
C LEU A 183 39.90 24.24 -27.48
N GLU A 184 40.86 25.12 -27.74
CA GLU A 184 40.70 26.57 -27.64
C GLU A 184 39.72 27.12 -28.70
N GLN A 185 39.85 26.69 -29.96
CA GLN A 185 38.89 27.06 -31.01
C GLN A 185 37.46 26.59 -30.64
N ASN A 186 37.34 25.38 -30.08
CA ASN A 186 36.06 24.84 -29.66
C ASN A 186 35.43 25.67 -28.52
N ILE A 187 36.21 26.00 -27.47
CA ILE A 187 35.75 26.85 -26.36
C ILE A 187 35.30 28.22 -26.88
N ASN A 188 36.11 28.84 -27.74
CA ASN A 188 35.84 30.18 -28.25
C ASN A 188 34.63 30.21 -29.19
N ALA A 189 34.42 29.18 -30.02
CA ALA A 189 33.21 29.04 -30.84
C ALA A 189 31.95 28.92 -29.99
N HIS A 190 32.00 28.15 -28.90
CA HIS A 190 30.85 27.99 -27.98
C HIS A 190 30.53 29.25 -27.17
N ARG A 191 31.54 30.08 -26.86
CA ARG A 191 31.37 31.39 -26.22
C ARG A 191 31.02 32.50 -27.21
N HIS A 192 31.07 32.25 -28.51
CA HIS A 192 30.79 33.24 -29.54
C HIS A 192 29.28 33.54 -29.65
N PRO A 193 28.83 34.79 -29.80
CA PRO A 193 27.41 35.13 -29.92
C PRO A 193 26.67 34.39 -31.05
N ARG A 194 27.36 34.12 -32.16
CA ARG A 194 26.79 33.35 -33.30
C ARG A 194 26.33 31.95 -32.90
N MET A 195 26.92 31.34 -31.86
CA MET A 195 26.49 30.01 -31.38
C MET A 195 25.01 29.99 -30.96
N LYS A 196 24.47 31.12 -30.47
CA LYS A 196 23.04 31.27 -30.20
C LYS A 196 22.21 31.05 -31.46
N GLU A 197 22.59 31.70 -32.56
CA GLU A 197 21.90 31.62 -33.84
C GLU A 197 22.08 30.26 -34.51
N VAL A 198 23.26 29.65 -34.40
CA VAL A 198 23.51 28.25 -34.82
C VAL A 198 22.56 27.29 -34.11
N TYR A 199 22.37 27.44 -32.80
CA TYR A 199 21.48 26.60 -32.02
C TYR A 199 20.01 26.78 -32.44
N LYS A 200 19.56 28.04 -32.59
CA LYS A 200 18.22 28.36 -33.08
C LYS A 200 17.98 27.79 -34.48
N LYS A 201 18.99 27.84 -35.35
CA LYS A 201 18.95 27.25 -36.69
C LYS A 201 18.84 25.73 -36.63
N ALA A 202 19.65 25.05 -35.82
CA ALA A 202 19.57 23.60 -35.65
C ALA A 202 18.17 23.15 -35.16
N TYR A 203 17.60 23.88 -34.19
CA TYR A 203 16.24 23.63 -33.73
C TYR A 203 15.18 23.92 -34.80
N ALA A 204 15.35 24.98 -35.59
CA ALA A 204 14.44 25.30 -36.69
C ALA A 204 14.44 24.19 -37.76
N ILE A 205 15.62 23.67 -38.13
CA ILE A 205 15.76 22.51 -39.02
C ILE A 205 15.06 21.29 -38.41
N TRP A 206 15.27 21.04 -37.13
CA TRP A 206 14.61 19.96 -36.41
C TRP A 206 13.08 20.06 -36.52
N LYS A 207 12.50 21.21 -36.14
CA LYS A 207 11.05 21.44 -36.20
C LYS A 207 10.51 21.32 -37.63
N GLU A 208 11.17 21.95 -38.59
CA GLU A 208 10.80 21.93 -40.01
C GLU A 208 10.72 20.50 -40.56
N MET A 209 11.73 19.68 -40.27
CA MET A 209 11.87 18.36 -40.87
C MET A 209 11.04 17.29 -40.17
N THR A 210 10.87 17.40 -38.85
CA THR A 210 10.28 16.33 -38.03
C THR A 210 8.84 16.64 -37.64
N ASN A 211 8.43 17.91 -37.69
CA ASN A 211 7.21 18.40 -37.05
C ASN A 211 7.13 17.99 -35.56
N SER A 212 8.29 17.83 -34.92
CA SER A 212 8.45 17.49 -33.52
C SER A 212 9.15 18.65 -32.84
N SER A 213 8.59 19.10 -31.73
CA SER A 213 9.19 20.11 -30.87
C SER A 213 10.10 19.51 -29.80
N VAL A 214 10.10 18.18 -29.68
CA VAL A 214 10.83 17.42 -28.65
C VAL A 214 12.28 17.24 -29.06
N MET A 215 13.14 18.07 -28.47
CA MET A 215 14.59 18.02 -28.66
C MET A 215 15.27 18.12 -27.30
N ASN A 216 15.56 16.98 -26.67
CA ASN A 216 16.17 16.93 -25.34
C ASN A 216 17.63 17.38 -25.40
N VAL A 217 17.95 18.46 -24.70
CA VAL A 217 19.31 18.98 -24.60
C VAL A 217 20.16 18.07 -23.69
N PHE A 218 21.31 17.59 -24.17
CA PHE A 218 22.06 16.52 -23.49
C PHE A 218 22.47 16.86 -22.06
N VAL A 219 23.01 18.07 -21.84
CA VAL A 219 23.51 18.45 -20.52
C VAL A 219 23.37 19.95 -20.25
N LEU A 220 22.79 20.27 -19.09
CA LEU A 220 22.59 21.65 -18.65
C LEU A 220 23.91 22.34 -18.33
N SER A 221 24.78 21.72 -17.53
CA SER A 221 26.07 22.29 -17.11
C SER A 221 27.20 21.30 -17.35
N GLY A 222 28.31 21.76 -17.95
CA GLY A 222 29.47 20.89 -18.19
C GLY A 222 30.70 21.67 -18.66
N VAL A 223 31.88 21.26 -18.17
CA VAL A 223 33.15 21.87 -18.57
C VAL A 223 33.62 21.35 -19.93
N ALA A 224 34.33 22.20 -20.67
CA ALA A 224 34.98 21.78 -21.90
C ALA A 224 36.04 20.72 -21.62
N SER A 225 36.14 19.72 -22.50
CA SER A 225 37.12 18.65 -22.42
C SER A 225 37.73 18.37 -23.80
N ARG A 226 38.77 17.53 -23.85
CA ARG A 226 39.31 17.02 -25.13
C ARG A 226 38.29 16.25 -25.98
N TYR A 227 37.17 15.84 -25.38
CA TYR A 227 36.05 15.16 -26.04
C TYR A 227 34.87 16.10 -26.28
N GLY A 228 35.07 17.42 -26.17
CA GLY A 228 34.07 18.44 -26.53
C GLY A 228 33.49 19.27 -25.40
N TYR A 229 32.65 20.22 -25.80
CA TYR A 229 32.00 21.21 -24.94
C TYR A 229 30.46 21.12 -24.97
N TRP A 230 29.95 20.22 -24.14
CA TRP A 230 28.54 19.81 -24.13
C TRP A 230 27.60 20.70 -23.31
N GLY A 231 28.09 21.35 -22.25
CA GLY A 231 27.29 22.16 -21.30
C GLY A 231 26.62 23.38 -21.92
N HIS A 232 25.33 23.60 -21.69
CA HIS A 232 24.64 24.85 -22.05
C HIS A 232 25.04 26.00 -21.12
N LEU A 233 25.43 25.65 -19.90
CA LEU A 233 26.12 26.45 -18.89
C LEU A 233 27.52 25.88 -18.67
N GLU A 234 28.49 26.73 -18.34
CA GLU A 234 29.84 26.28 -17.98
C GLU A 234 29.89 25.76 -16.53
N TYR A 235 29.07 26.35 -15.65
CA TYR A 235 28.90 25.98 -14.25
C TYR A 235 27.47 26.28 -13.77
N ILE A 236 27.09 25.57 -12.71
CA ILE A 236 25.81 25.80 -12.03
C ILE A 236 25.81 27.22 -11.43
N GLY A 237 24.79 28.01 -11.77
CA GLY A 237 24.62 29.38 -11.29
C GLY A 237 25.04 30.46 -12.29
N GLN A 238 25.58 30.10 -13.46
CA GLN A 238 25.81 31.05 -14.55
C GLN A 238 24.48 31.67 -15.00
N LYS A 239 24.39 33.00 -15.01
CA LYS A 239 23.14 33.72 -15.30
C LYS A 239 22.96 33.97 -16.81
N PRO A 240 21.76 33.74 -17.38
CA PRO A 240 21.49 34.10 -18.78
C PRO A 240 21.50 35.62 -18.96
N TYR A 241 21.86 36.09 -20.14
CA TYR A 241 21.89 37.50 -20.55
C TYR A 241 22.90 38.40 -19.82
N VAL A 242 23.77 37.83 -19.00
CA VAL A 242 24.84 38.53 -18.26
C VAL A 242 26.19 37.99 -18.72
N THR A 243 27.12 38.89 -19.03
CA THR A 243 28.53 38.53 -19.25
C THR A 243 29.22 38.41 -17.89
N ASP A 244 29.71 37.21 -17.54
CA ASP A 244 30.36 36.96 -16.26
C ASP A 244 31.86 37.38 -16.24
N VAL A 245 32.53 37.24 -15.09
CA VAL A 245 33.91 37.70 -14.82
C VAL A 245 34.97 37.18 -15.81
N ASP A 246 34.73 36.07 -16.49
CA ASP A 246 35.64 35.48 -17.50
C ASP A 246 35.20 35.74 -18.95
N ASN A 247 34.35 36.75 -19.18
CA ASN A 247 33.73 37.04 -20.48
C ASN A 247 32.91 35.85 -21.03
N SER A 248 32.45 34.95 -20.16
CA SER A 248 31.63 33.79 -20.51
C SER A 248 30.15 34.16 -20.39
N ARG A 249 29.44 34.09 -21.52
CA ARG A 249 27.99 34.30 -21.59
C ARG A 249 27.32 33.04 -22.15
N PRO A 250 26.26 32.50 -21.53
CA PRO A 250 25.70 31.20 -21.90
C PRO A 250 24.75 31.29 -23.10
N TYR A 251 25.28 31.63 -24.28
CA TYR A 251 24.50 31.83 -25.51
C TYR A 251 23.65 30.61 -25.92
N LYS A 252 24.13 29.39 -25.63
CA LYS A 252 23.39 28.15 -25.85
C LYS A 252 22.14 28.07 -24.98
N TYR A 253 22.26 28.38 -23.68
CA TYR A 253 21.14 28.39 -22.76
C TYR A 253 20.14 29.51 -23.09
N GLU A 254 20.62 30.69 -23.50
CA GLU A 254 19.74 31.76 -23.98
C GLU A 254 18.93 31.37 -25.21
N ALA A 255 19.51 30.63 -26.16
CA ALA A 255 18.77 30.09 -27.31
C ALA A 255 17.64 29.17 -26.85
N VAL A 256 17.91 28.24 -25.92
CA VAL A 256 16.88 27.34 -25.37
C VAL A 256 15.74 28.12 -24.71
N LEU A 257 16.05 29.13 -23.90
CA LEU A 257 15.04 29.99 -23.24
C LEU A 257 14.18 30.80 -24.24
N GLU A 258 14.78 31.25 -25.35
CA GLU A 258 14.05 31.98 -26.39
C GLU A 258 13.16 31.06 -27.22
N ILE A 259 13.67 29.86 -27.55
CA ILE A 259 12.91 28.84 -28.27
C ILE A 259 11.68 28.48 -27.45
N THR A 260 11.80 28.18 -26.15
CA THR A 260 10.64 27.74 -25.35
C THR A 260 9.54 28.78 -25.19
N LYS A 261 9.87 30.09 -25.16
CA LYS A 261 8.88 31.18 -25.01
C LYS A 261 8.13 31.56 -26.30
N ALA A 262 8.61 31.14 -27.46
CA ALA A 262 8.06 31.59 -28.74
C ALA A 262 6.78 30.85 -29.17
N TYR A 263 6.36 29.80 -28.46
CA TYR A 263 5.40 28.80 -28.96
C TYR A 263 3.99 28.97 -28.40
N VAL A 264 3.86 29.51 -27.19
CA VAL A 264 2.57 29.80 -26.60
C VAL A 264 1.78 30.78 -27.47
N GLY A 265 0.52 30.45 -27.74
CA GLY A 265 -0.42 31.29 -28.47
C GLY A 265 -0.43 31.05 -29.99
N ASP A 266 0.11 29.94 -30.48
CA ASP A 266 0.04 29.55 -31.90
C ASP A 266 -1.14 28.61 -32.22
N GLY A 267 -1.88 28.22 -31.19
CA GLY A 267 -3.05 27.35 -31.24
C GLY A 267 -2.71 25.85 -31.25
N LYS A 268 -1.46 25.46 -31.00
CA LYS A 268 -1.04 24.06 -30.89
C LYS A 268 -0.44 23.80 -29.53
N ILE A 269 -0.83 22.70 -28.88
CA ILE A 269 -0.28 22.37 -27.56
C ILE A 269 1.04 21.63 -27.76
N GLU A 270 2.15 22.27 -27.40
CA GLU A 270 3.47 21.64 -27.40
C GLU A 270 3.68 20.77 -26.15
N GLU A 271 4.65 19.84 -26.15
CA GLU A 271 4.83 18.87 -25.03
C GLU A 271 5.13 19.53 -23.66
N TRP A 272 5.51 20.81 -23.60
CA TRP A 272 5.72 21.57 -22.36
C TRP A 272 4.55 22.48 -21.97
N GLU A 273 3.57 22.66 -22.86
CA GLU A 273 2.39 23.51 -22.68
C GLU A 273 1.24 22.68 -22.10
N GLU A 274 0.51 23.27 -21.17
CA GLU A 274 -0.72 22.70 -20.62
C GLU A 274 -1.95 23.13 -21.41
N CYS A 275 -1.83 24.24 -22.14
CA CYS A 275 -2.84 24.81 -23.01
C CYS A 275 -2.17 25.73 -24.04
N ASP A 276 -2.88 25.97 -25.15
CA ASP A 276 -2.60 27.04 -26.11
C ASP A 276 -3.91 27.41 -26.79
N ASP A 277 -4.48 28.57 -26.43
CA ASP A 277 -5.76 29.05 -26.92
C ASP A 277 -5.65 29.97 -28.15
N GLY A 278 -4.49 29.97 -28.80
CA GLY A 278 -4.21 30.77 -29.98
C GLY A 278 -3.87 32.23 -29.69
N ASN A 279 -3.60 32.58 -28.42
CA ASN A 279 -3.14 33.90 -28.05
C ASN A 279 -2.22 33.92 -26.80
N LYS A 280 -1.81 35.12 -26.34
CA LYS A 280 -0.90 35.31 -25.19
C LYS A 280 -1.50 36.20 -24.09
N ALA A 281 -2.81 36.42 -24.11
CA ALA A 281 -3.50 37.12 -23.05
C ALA A 281 -3.49 36.24 -21.80
N ASN A 282 -3.53 36.89 -20.64
CA ASN A 282 -3.79 36.20 -19.37
C ASN A 282 -5.24 36.52 -18.98
N GLY A 283 -5.89 35.63 -18.22
CA GLY A 283 -7.23 35.78 -17.69
C GLY A 283 -8.34 35.12 -18.52
N ASP A 284 -8.01 34.46 -19.62
CA ASP A 284 -8.91 33.67 -20.48
C ASP A 284 -8.79 32.16 -20.25
N GLY A 285 -7.95 31.74 -19.29
CA GLY A 285 -7.74 30.36 -18.90
C GLY A 285 -6.46 29.73 -19.42
N CYS A 286 -5.76 30.36 -20.38
CA CYS A 286 -4.44 29.94 -20.81
C CYS A 286 -3.42 31.06 -20.74
N SER A 287 -2.49 30.99 -19.79
CA SER A 287 -1.51 32.06 -19.59
C SER A 287 -0.53 32.20 -20.76
N SER A 288 0.11 33.37 -20.84
CA SER A 288 1.15 33.71 -21.82
C SER A 288 2.39 32.80 -21.81
N ASP A 289 2.53 31.95 -20.78
CA ASP A 289 3.58 30.95 -20.62
C ASP A 289 3.09 29.51 -20.89
N GLY A 290 1.88 29.35 -21.43
CA GLY A 290 1.31 28.06 -21.86
C GLY A 290 0.87 27.20 -20.68
N LYS A 291 0.48 27.85 -19.57
CA LYS A 291 0.00 27.20 -18.34
C LYS A 291 -1.47 27.47 -18.15
N MET A 292 -2.22 26.43 -17.77
CA MET A 292 -3.62 26.60 -17.41
C MET A 292 -3.71 27.50 -16.18
N GLU A 293 -4.61 28.47 -16.23
CA GLU A 293 -4.78 29.41 -15.13
C GLU A 293 -5.56 28.77 -13.97
N ASP A 294 -5.36 29.30 -12.77
CA ASP A 294 -5.96 28.73 -11.57
C ASP A 294 -7.50 28.82 -11.62
N GLY A 295 -8.18 27.75 -11.22
CA GLY A 295 -9.64 27.60 -11.36
C GLY A 295 -10.15 27.32 -12.79
N TYR A 296 -9.29 27.30 -13.82
CA TYR A 296 -9.66 26.95 -15.19
C TYR A 296 -9.31 25.50 -15.54
N GLY A 297 -9.98 24.99 -16.57
CA GLY A 297 -9.54 23.84 -17.35
C GLY A 297 -9.68 24.11 -18.84
N CYS A 298 -8.79 23.52 -19.62
CA CYS A 298 -8.72 23.69 -21.07
C CYS A 298 -8.85 22.33 -21.76
N ARG A 299 -9.41 22.33 -22.98
CA ARG A 299 -9.56 21.12 -23.79
C ARG A 299 -9.44 21.41 -25.28
N GLY A 300 -9.02 20.40 -26.03
CA GLY A 300 -8.87 20.49 -27.48
C GLY A 300 -7.59 21.20 -27.92
N GLU A 301 -7.38 21.23 -29.23
CA GLU A 301 -6.28 21.92 -29.89
C GLU A 301 -6.85 22.62 -31.15
N PRO A 302 -6.90 23.97 -31.21
CA PRO A 302 -6.53 24.92 -30.16
C PRO A 302 -7.34 24.73 -28.86
N SER A 303 -6.74 25.10 -27.73
CA SER A 303 -7.37 25.00 -26.42
C SER A 303 -8.61 25.90 -26.34
N VAL A 304 -9.70 25.32 -25.87
CA VAL A 304 -10.87 26.06 -25.39
C VAL A 304 -10.87 25.96 -23.88
N CYS A 305 -10.67 27.10 -23.22
CA CYS A 305 -10.60 27.20 -21.77
C CYS A 305 -11.90 27.73 -21.18
N GLY A 306 -12.22 27.24 -19.98
CA GLY A 306 -13.39 27.67 -19.23
C GLY A 306 -13.18 27.50 -17.73
N MET A 307 -13.87 28.31 -16.93
CA MET A 307 -13.81 28.19 -15.48
C MET A 307 -14.42 26.85 -15.08
N CYS A 308 -13.69 26.08 -14.27
CA CYS A 308 -14.17 24.83 -13.73
C CYS A 308 -15.33 25.12 -12.77
N ALA A 309 -16.48 24.49 -13.02
CA ALA A 309 -17.63 24.57 -12.13
C ALA A 309 -18.35 23.22 -12.01
N LEU A 310 -18.64 22.85 -10.77
CA LEU A 310 -19.53 21.75 -10.43
C LEU A 310 -20.99 22.16 -10.64
N THR A 311 -21.79 21.27 -11.23
CA THR A 311 -23.16 21.54 -11.66
C THR A 311 -24.21 20.82 -10.82
N SER A 312 -23.84 19.73 -10.16
CA SER A 312 -24.78 18.91 -9.38
C SER A 312 -24.06 18.06 -8.34
N ALA A 313 -24.77 17.70 -7.27
CA ALA A 313 -24.34 16.71 -6.29
C ALA A 313 -25.48 15.72 -6.03
N SER A 314 -25.21 14.42 -6.15
CA SER A 314 -26.22 13.37 -5.99
C SER A 314 -25.66 12.11 -5.34
N TRP A 315 -26.49 11.48 -4.52
CA TRP A 315 -26.26 10.14 -4.00
C TRP A 315 -26.62 9.08 -5.05
N SER A 316 -25.96 7.93 -5.03
CA SER A 316 -26.35 6.78 -5.86
C SER A 316 -27.70 6.16 -5.44
N VAL A 317 -28.14 6.39 -4.20
CA VAL A 317 -29.41 5.93 -3.63
C VAL A 317 -30.04 7.01 -2.75
N SER A 318 -31.36 7.00 -2.59
CA SER A 318 -32.07 7.88 -1.63
C SER A 318 -32.22 7.27 -0.23
N GLN A 319 -32.05 5.95 -0.12
CA GLN A 319 -32.09 5.19 1.12
C GLN A 319 -30.99 4.13 1.10
N ALA A 320 -30.31 3.94 2.23
CA ALA A 320 -29.30 2.91 2.42
C ALA A 320 -29.49 2.19 3.76
N SER A 321 -28.98 0.98 3.87
CA SER A 321 -28.74 0.35 5.17
C SER A 321 -27.38 0.77 5.69
N GLU A 322 -27.19 0.74 7.01
CA GLU A 322 -25.89 0.94 7.64
C GLU A 322 -24.82 0.04 7.03
N ASN A 323 -23.61 0.59 6.87
CA ASN A 323 -22.44 0.01 6.20
C ASN A 323 -22.58 -0.32 4.70
N GLN A 324 -23.75 -0.10 4.09
CA GLN A 324 -23.91 -0.18 2.65
C GLN A 324 -22.99 0.84 1.96
N LEU A 325 -22.31 0.39 0.91
CA LEU A 325 -21.50 1.29 0.08
C LEU A 325 -22.42 2.16 -0.80
N VAL A 326 -22.24 3.47 -0.73
CA VAL A 326 -22.99 4.48 -1.46
C VAL A 326 -22.01 5.40 -2.18
N SER A 327 -22.31 5.77 -3.42
CA SER A 327 -21.46 6.66 -4.18
C SER A 327 -21.98 8.10 -4.13
N LEU A 328 -21.12 9.04 -3.76
CA LEU A 328 -21.32 10.47 -3.86
C LEU A 328 -20.84 10.91 -5.23
N SER A 329 -21.72 11.49 -6.03
CA SER A 329 -21.37 11.96 -7.38
C SER A 329 -21.49 13.47 -7.47
N ALA A 330 -20.47 14.13 -8.01
CA ALA A 330 -20.48 15.54 -8.37
C ALA A 330 -20.36 15.66 -9.89
N GLY A 331 -21.36 16.25 -10.54
CA GLY A 331 -21.29 16.60 -11.97
C GLY A 331 -20.55 17.92 -12.18
N SER A 332 -19.96 18.10 -13.36
CA SER A 332 -19.22 19.30 -13.75
C SER A 332 -19.61 19.80 -15.14
N ASN A 333 -19.21 21.04 -15.45
CA ASN A 333 -19.42 21.67 -16.75
C ASN A 333 -18.43 21.20 -17.86
N GLY A 334 -17.63 20.17 -17.60
CA GLY A 334 -16.66 19.61 -18.54
C GLY A 334 -15.34 20.39 -18.69
N PHE A 335 -15.07 21.35 -17.78
CA PHE A 335 -13.78 22.04 -17.65
C PHE A 335 -13.05 21.69 -16.35
N CYS A 336 -13.51 20.67 -15.64
CA CYS A 336 -12.92 20.26 -14.36
C CYS A 336 -12.07 18.98 -14.46
N GLU A 337 -11.85 18.43 -15.66
CA GLU A 337 -11.09 17.19 -15.87
C GLU A 337 -9.75 17.21 -15.12
N GLY A 338 -9.47 16.18 -14.33
CA GLY A 338 -8.23 16.07 -13.56
C GLY A 338 -8.12 16.97 -12.32
N LYS A 339 -9.11 17.81 -12.03
CA LYS A 339 -9.18 18.58 -10.77
C LYS A 339 -9.66 17.69 -9.62
N ASN A 340 -9.17 17.98 -8.42
CA ASN A 340 -9.64 17.31 -7.20
C ASN A 340 -10.96 17.92 -6.72
N VAL A 341 -11.91 17.05 -6.39
CA VAL A 341 -13.17 17.41 -5.74
C VAL A 341 -13.14 16.89 -4.32
N HIS A 342 -13.27 17.81 -3.36
CA HIS A 342 -13.38 17.54 -1.94
C HIS A 342 -14.83 17.28 -1.58
N PHE A 343 -15.10 16.12 -0.97
CA PHE A 343 -16.43 15.79 -0.47
C PHE A 343 -16.49 16.02 1.05
N SER A 344 -17.64 16.40 1.57
CA SER A 344 -17.88 16.49 3.02
C SER A 344 -19.30 16.05 3.31
N VAL A 345 -19.47 15.09 4.21
CA VAL A 345 -20.78 14.55 4.61
C VAL A 345 -21.23 15.23 5.90
N TYR A 346 -22.50 15.57 5.99
CA TYR A 346 -23.12 16.27 7.12
C TYR A 346 -24.36 15.52 7.58
N TRP A 347 -24.60 15.57 8.89
CA TRP A 347 -25.87 15.18 9.49
C TRP A 347 -26.99 16.14 9.07
N GLU A 348 -28.25 15.76 9.32
CA GLU A 348 -29.43 16.58 9.04
C GLU A 348 -29.38 17.96 9.71
N ASP A 349 -28.77 18.03 10.91
CA ASP A 349 -28.60 19.27 11.67
C ASP A 349 -27.46 20.17 11.13
N GLY A 350 -26.79 19.73 10.07
CA GLY A 350 -25.68 20.45 9.43
C GLY A 350 -24.33 20.25 10.13
N SER A 351 -24.24 19.45 11.18
CA SER A 351 -22.96 19.12 11.79
C SER A 351 -22.13 18.24 10.85
N PRO A 352 -20.82 18.53 10.69
CA PRO A 352 -19.95 17.72 9.84
C PRO A 352 -19.75 16.35 10.49
N LEU A 353 -19.73 15.31 9.65
CA LEU A 353 -19.23 14.01 10.06
C LEU A 353 -17.70 14.13 10.22
N ASP A 354 -17.13 13.72 11.35
CA ASP A 354 -15.66 13.75 11.63
C ASP A 354 -14.85 12.77 10.75
N LEU A 355 -15.26 12.53 9.51
CA LEU A 355 -14.61 11.61 8.59
C LEU A 355 -14.17 12.43 7.39
N GLU A 356 -12.86 12.50 7.21
CA GLU A 356 -12.23 13.06 6.02
C GLU A 356 -12.76 12.26 4.81
N VAL A 357 -13.69 12.84 4.07
CA VAL A 357 -14.17 12.24 2.82
C VAL A 357 -13.11 12.58 1.79
N ALA A 358 -12.38 11.56 1.33
CA ALA A 358 -11.24 11.72 0.45
C ALA A 358 -11.59 12.53 -0.81
N GLY A 359 -10.62 13.28 -1.33
CA GLY A 359 -10.79 13.92 -2.63
C GLY A 359 -10.93 12.87 -3.74
N SER A 360 -11.81 13.12 -4.72
CA SER A 360 -11.86 12.33 -5.95
C SER A 360 -11.54 13.23 -7.13
N MET A 361 -10.73 12.74 -8.07
CA MET A 361 -10.47 13.46 -9.30
C MET A 361 -11.67 13.37 -10.23
N VAL A 362 -12.02 14.49 -10.88
CA VAL A 362 -12.98 14.49 -11.98
C VAL A 362 -12.43 13.65 -13.13
N LYS A 363 -13.26 12.74 -13.64
CA LYS A 363 -13.02 11.93 -14.84
C LYS A 363 -14.20 12.08 -15.79
N GLY A 364 -13.95 12.59 -16.98
CA GLY A 364 -14.99 13.11 -17.87
C GLY A 364 -15.71 14.29 -17.20
N ASP A 365 -17.03 14.16 -17.06
CA ASP A 365 -17.85 15.23 -16.49
C ASP A 365 -18.20 15.02 -15.01
N TYR A 366 -17.64 13.99 -14.35
CA TYR A 366 -18.04 13.62 -12.98
C TYR A 366 -16.85 13.29 -12.07
N ALA A 367 -16.96 13.65 -10.80
CA ALA A 367 -16.19 13.06 -9.71
C ALA A 367 -17.09 12.14 -8.89
N VAL A 368 -16.58 10.95 -8.54
CA VAL A 368 -17.33 9.97 -7.75
C VAL A 368 -16.47 9.50 -6.58
N LEU A 369 -17.07 9.41 -5.40
CA LEU A 369 -16.44 8.91 -4.20
C LEU A 369 -17.36 7.92 -3.50
N ASP A 370 -16.84 6.74 -3.16
CA ASP A 370 -17.59 5.77 -2.39
C ASP A 370 -17.47 6.05 -0.89
N TRP A 371 -18.61 6.01 -0.20
CA TRP A 371 -18.76 6.21 1.23
C TRP A 371 -19.61 5.09 1.81
N ARG A 372 -19.27 4.62 3.01
CA ARG A 372 -20.09 3.63 3.71
C ARG A 372 -21.13 4.37 4.55
N ALA A 373 -22.40 4.11 4.27
CA ALA A 373 -23.52 4.68 4.99
C ALA A 373 -23.42 4.37 6.48
N GLN A 374 -23.72 5.34 7.34
CA GLN A 374 -23.62 5.19 8.78
C GLN A 374 -25.00 5.28 9.40
N GLY A 375 -25.35 4.35 10.27
CA GLY A 375 -26.59 4.41 11.05
C GLY A 375 -26.41 5.29 12.29
N SER A 376 -27.52 5.71 12.89
CA SER A 376 -27.49 6.37 14.19
C SER A 376 -27.16 5.37 15.31
N LEU A 377 -26.34 5.78 16.27
CA LEU A 377 -25.98 4.94 17.43
C LEU A 377 -27.19 4.65 18.34
N ASP A 378 -28.21 5.52 18.35
CA ASP A 378 -29.42 5.31 19.15
C ASP A 378 -30.43 4.35 18.50
N GLY A 379 -30.09 3.75 17.37
CA GLY A 379 -30.96 2.82 16.64
C GLY A 379 -32.11 3.50 15.91
N THR A 380 -32.04 4.82 15.67
CA THR A 380 -33.00 5.56 14.83
C THR A 380 -32.50 5.77 13.41
N LEU A 381 -33.39 6.25 12.53
CA LEU A 381 -33.03 6.64 11.16
C LEU A 381 -32.10 7.85 11.18
N ALA A 382 -31.02 7.77 10.41
CA ALA A 382 -30.09 8.88 10.20
C ALA A 382 -30.32 9.54 8.83
N SER A 383 -30.26 10.87 8.77
CA SER A 383 -30.31 11.62 7.51
C SER A 383 -28.98 12.32 7.24
N TYR A 384 -28.51 12.25 6.00
CA TYR A 384 -27.26 12.88 5.57
C TYR A 384 -27.44 13.77 4.34
N SER A 385 -26.68 14.84 4.28
CA SER A 385 -26.36 15.57 3.04
C SER A 385 -24.85 15.55 2.81
N PHE A 386 -24.39 15.90 1.62
CA PHE A 386 -22.98 16.14 1.37
C PHE A 386 -22.76 17.39 0.54
N THR A 387 -21.59 18.00 0.69
CA THR A 387 -21.07 19.01 -0.22
C THR A 387 -19.94 18.43 -1.05
N ALA A 388 -19.82 18.92 -2.28
CA ALA A 388 -18.68 18.66 -3.14
C ALA A 388 -18.12 20.01 -3.62
N GLY A 389 -16.84 20.27 -3.37
CA GLY A 389 -16.15 21.49 -3.76
C GLY A 389 -14.92 21.20 -4.61
N VAL A 390 -14.68 22.01 -5.64
CA VAL A 390 -13.49 21.92 -6.49
C VAL A 390 -12.57 23.11 -6.25
N ASP A 391 -11.26 22.88 -6.21
CA ASP A 391 -10.27 23.93 -5.98
C ASP A 391 -10.37 25.05 -7.02
N GLY A 392 -10.43 26.30 -6.55
CA GLY A 392 -10.59 27.48 -7.41
C GLY A 392 -11.97 27.62 -8.08
N GLY A 393 -12.92 26.71 -7.80
CA GLY A 393 -14.28 26.74 -8.35
C GLY A 393 -15.36 26.89 -7.28
N ASN A 394 -16.53 26.32 -7.54
CA ASN A 394 -17.69 26.38 -6.66
C ASN A 394 -17.91 25.10 -5.85
N THR A 395 -18.82 25.19 -4.88
CA THR A 395 -19.33 24.07 -4.09
C THR A 395 -20.79 23.80 -4.46
N VAL A 396 -21.15 22.52 -4.56
CA VAL A 396 -22.52 22.03 -4.75
C VAL A 396 -22.94 21.16 -3.56
N THR A 397 -24.24 21.12 -3.27
CA THR A 397 -24.79 20.36 -2.13
C THR A 397 -25.83 19.36 -2.64
N SER A 398 -25.79 18.15 -2.09
CA SER A 398 -26.76 17.10 -2.40
C SER A 398 -28.07 17.28 -1.64
N GLY A 399 -29.10 16.54 -2.07
CA GLY A 399 -30.30 16.33 -1.24
C GLY A 399 -30.02 15.41 -0.06
N LEU A 400 -31.04 15.17 0.77
CA LEU A 400 -30.93 14.23 1.90
C LEU A 400 -30.98 12.78 1.43
N MET A 401 -30.15 11.93 2.05
CA MET A 401 -30.22 10.48 1.99
C MET A 401 -30.51 9.92 3.39
N GLN A 402 -31.38 8.91 3.48
CA GLN A 402 -31.72 8.25 4.73
C GLN A 402 -30.92 6.95 4.91
N VAL A 403 -30.48 6.67 6.14
CA VAL A 403 -29.78 5.44 6.50
C VAL A 403 -30.52 4.74 7.63
N SER A 404 -30.90 3.48 7.37
CA SER A 404 -31.50 2.61 8.38
C SER A 404 -30.40 1.95 9.20
N PRO A 405 -30.48 1.95 10.54
CA PRO A 405 -29.49 1.31 11.39
C PRO A 405 -29.53 -0.21 11.20
N ASP A 406 -28.38 -0.86 11.34
CA ASP A 406 -28.27 -2.31 11.36
C ASP A 406 -28.25 -2.81 12.81
N LEU A 407 -29.25 -3.62 13.15
CA LEU A 407 -29.45 -4.18 14.48
C LEU A 407 -29.33 -5.72 14.47
N VAL A 408 -28.92 -6.32 13.35
CA VAL A 408 -28.89 -7.76 13.16
C VAL A 408 -27.47 -8.29 13.36
N PRO A 409 -27.19 -9.09 14.40
CA PRO A 409 -25.88 -9.68 14.57
C PRO A 409 -25.47 -10.60 13.42
N PRO A 410 -24.16 -10.66 13.12
CA PRO A 410 -23.64 -11.59 12.11
C PRO A 410 -23.95 -13.03 12.52
N GLN A 411 -24.18 -13.91 11.55
CA GLN A 411 -24.41 -15.33 11.85
C GLN A 411 -23.07 -16.07 11.89
N ILE A 412 -22.77 -16.75 13.00
CA ILE A 412 -21.51 -17.47 13.18
C ILE A 412 -21.73 -18.92 13.63
N GLN A 413 -21.02 -19.86 12.99
CA GLN A 413 -21.03 -21.27 13.35
C GLN A 413 -19.71 -21.97 13.05
N TYR A 414 -19.30 -22.89 13.92
CA TYR A 414 -18.16 -23.76 13.65
C TYR A 414 -18.47 -24.74 12.51
N ILE A 415 -17.53 -24.87 11.59
CA ILE A 415 -17.59 -25.77 10.43
C ILE A 415 -16.27 -26.55 10.28
N GLY A 416 -16.20 -27.35 9.22
CA GLY A 416 -14.95 -27.96 8.77
C GLY A 416 -14.28 -28.84 9.81
N ALA A 417 -12.96 -28.69 9.95
CA ALA A 417 -12.12 -29.50 10.83
C ALA A 417 -12.17 -29.07 12.32
N THR A 418 -13.05 -28.13 12.70
CA THR A 418 -13.15 -27.68 14.08
C THR A 418 -13.56 -28.83 15.00
N PRO A 419 -12.78 -29.15 16.05
CA PRO A 419 -13.08 -30.24 16.96
C PRO A 419 -14.49 -30.13 17.53
N SER A 420 -15.18 -31.26 17.66
CA SER A 420 -16.47 -31.32 18.35
C SER A 420 -16.27 -31.15 19.85
N ASN A 421 -17.31 -30.72 20.57
CA ASN A 421 -17.24 -30.64 22.03
C ASN A 421 -16.96 -32.02 22.65
N ASN A 422 -16.08 -32.07 23.65
CA ASN A 422 -15.55 -33.25 24.34
C ASN A 422 -14.81 -34.25 23.43
N SER A 423 -14.29 -33.81 22.28
CA SER A 423 -13.50 -34.67 21.38
C SER A 423 -12.02 -34.74 21.77
N ILE A 424 -11.32 -35.76 21.28
CA ILE A 424 -9.86 -35.89 21.36
C ILE A 424 -9.30 -35.76 19.94
N VAL A 425 -8.33 -34.88 19.74
CA VAL A 425 -7.76 -34.57 18.43
C VAL A 425 -6.23 -34.46 18.51
N ALA A 426 -5.53 -34.78 17.42
CA ALA A 426 -4.06 -34.69 17.37
C ALA A 426 -3.54 -33.25 17.16
N GLY A 427 -4.42 -32.32 16.81
CA GLY A 427 -4.11 -30.91 16.55
C GLY A 427 -5.40 -30.09 16.45
N LEU A 428 -5.27 -28.77 16.44
CA LEU A 428 -6.40 -27.86 16.38
C LEU A 428 -6.39 -27.05 15.07
N THR A 429 -7.43 -27.25 14.27
CA THR A 429 -7.89 -26.28 13.27
C THR A 429 -9.16 -25.63 13.79
N VAL A 430 -9.22 -24.31 13.86
CA VAL A 430 -10.48 -23.58 14.08
C VAL A 430 -10.97 -23.08 12.74
N GLU A 431 -12.20 -23.41 12.41
CA GLU A 431 -12.88 -22.98 11.19
C GLU A 431 -14.32 -22.57 11.49
N ALA A 432 -14.67 -21.31 11.19
CA ALA A 432 -16.01 -20.78 11.41
C ALA A 432 -16.56 -20.13 10.13
N SER A 433 -17.80 -20.46 9.81
CA SER A 433 -18.58 -19.73 8.81
C SER A 433 -19.15 -18.49 9.48
N ILE A 434 -18.86 -17.34 8.88
CA ILE A 434 -19.45 -16.05 9.25
C ILE A 434 -20.27 -15.58 8.05
N ASN A 435 -21.54 -15.26 8.27
CA ASN A 435 -22.41 -14.67 7.27
C ASN A 435 -22.77 -13.24 7.71
N GLU A 436 -22.16 -12.28 7.04
CA GLU A 436 -22.34 -10.84 7.22
C GLU A 436 -22.36 -10.19 5.83
N PRO A 437 -23.46 -9.55 5.40
CA PRO A 437 -23.57 -8.94 4.07
C PRO A 437 -22.66 -7.72 3.87
N THR A 438 -22.19 -7.09 4.95
CA THR A 438 -21.35 -5.90 4.90
C THR A 438 -19.88 -6.26 5.12
N TYR A 439 -19.37 -6.05 6.33
CA TYR A 439 -18.04 -6.45 6.77
C TYR A 439 -18.10 -6.72 8.27
N ALA A 440 -17.21 -7.57 8.75
CA ALA A 440 -17.07 -7.92 10.16
C ALA A 440 -15.60 -8.09 10.52
N TYR A 441 -15.29 -8.07 11.80
CA TYR A 441 -14.06 -8.64 12.33
C TYR A 441 -14.41 -9.88 13.17
N ALA A 442 -13.42 -10.75 13.40
CA ALA A 442 -13.60 -11.95 14.21
C ALA A 442 -12.33 -12.33 14.97
N PHE A 443 -12.52 -13.03 16.08
CA PHE A 443 -11.41 -13.57 16.86
C PHE A 443 -11.83 -14.81 17.64
N THR A 444 -10.86 -15.65 18.00
CA THR A 444 -11.06 -16.82 18.84
C THR A 444 -10.46 -16.61 20.21
N ASN A 445 -11.27 -16.78 21.24
CA ASN A 445 -10.82 -16.88 22.62
C ASN A 445 -10.43 -18.32 22.93
N LEU A 446 -9.19 -18.67 22.58
CA LEU A 446 -8.58 -19.97 22.87
C LEU A 446 -8.09 -19.98 24.34
N ASP A 447 -8.49 -20.99 25.10
CA ASP A 447 -8.10 -21.20 26.51
C ASP A 447 -8.27 -19.98 27.41
N LYS A 448 -9.28 -19.17 27.11
CA LYS A 448 -9.56 -17.90 27.82
C LYS A 448 -8.36 -16.94 27.78
N SER A 449 -7.61 -16.92 26.68
CA SER A 449 -6.48 -16.01 26.46
C SER A 449 -6.91 -14.55 26.36
N LEU A 450 -8.18 -14.25 26.04
CA LEU A 450 -8.70 -12.89 26.05
C LEU A 450 -8.87 -12.41 27.50
N ALA A 451 -8.02 -11.47 27.91
CA ALA A 451 -8.00 -10.90 29.26
C ALA A 451 -8.99 -9.75 29.43
N ALA A 452 -9.12 -8.89 28.41
CA ALA A 452 -10.10 -7.80 28.39
C ALA A 452 -10.48 -7.42 26.97
N TRP A 453 -11.73 -6.98 26.78
CA TRP A 453 -12.23 -6.47 25.51
C TRP A 453 -13.20 -5.31 25.75
N TYR A 454 -12.78 -4.10 25.36
CA TYR A 454 -13.60 -2.89 25.46
C TYR A 454 -14.00 -2.44 24.06
N ARG A 455 -15.27 -2.67 23.75
CA ARG A 455 -15.86 -2.29 22.46
C ARG A 455 -16.05 -0.78 22.36
N LEU A 456 -16.40 -0.13 23.47
CA LEU A 456 -16.60 1.33 23.55
C LEU A 456 -17.74 1.88 22.68
N ASP A 457 -18.70 1.02 22.30
CA ASP A 457 -19.88 1.43 21.55
C ASP A 457 -20.73 2.46 22.32
N GLN A 458 -21.17 2.09 23.52
CA GLN A 458 -22.02 2.92 24.41
C GLN A 458 -21.79 2.64 25.90
N ASP A 459 -20.80 1.80 26.23
CA ASP A 459 -20.45 1.45 27.60
C ASP A 459 -18.94 1.28 27.77
N LEU A 460 -18.51 1.05 29.01
CA LEU A 460 -17.11 0.82 29.39
C LEU A 460 -16.90 -0.59 29.94
N ASN A 461 -17.80 -1.51 29.61
CA ASN A 461 -17.80 -2.87 30.12
C ASN A 461 -16.68 -3.67 29.47
N ASP A 462 -16.18 -4.66 30.21
CA ASP A 462 -15.31 -5.68 29.70
C ASP A 462 -16.15 -6.83 29.12
N TRP A 463 -16.17 -6.94 27.79
CA TRP A 463 -16.91 -7.94 27.03
C TRP A 463 -16.18 -9.29 26.92
N SER A 464 -15.00 -9.43 27.52
CA SER A 464 -14.28 -10.72 27.58
C SER A 464 -14.95 -11.75 28.49
N GLY A 465 -15.79 -11.29 29.43
CA GLY A 465 -16.39 -12.12 30.48
C GLY A 465 -15.58 -12.16 31.79
N ASN A 466 -14.44 -11.47 31.86
CA ASN A 466 -13.58 -11.43 33.06
C ASN A 466 -13.92 -10.30 34.03
N VAL A 467 -14.92 -9.46 33.72
CA VAL A 467 -15.46 -8.40 34.59
C VAL A 467 -14.40 -7.35 34.95
N ASN A 468 -13.46 -7.07 34.03
CA ASN A 468 -12.48 -5.98 34.18
C ASN A 468 -13.06 -4.62 33.77
N ASN A 469 -14.29 -4.31 34.17
CA ASN A 469 -14.99 -3.10 33.69
C ASN A 469 -14.19 -1.82 33.98
N GLY A 470 -14.20 -0.92 33.00
CA GLY A 470 -13.51 0.35 33.09
C GLY A 470 -14.28 1.41 33.87
N VAL A 471 -13.55 2.28 34.57
CA VAL A 471 -14.10 3.45 35.25
C VAL A 471 -13.70 4.71 34.50
N ALA A 472 -14.67 5.52 34.09
CA ALA A 472 -14.39 6.80 33.44
C ALA A 472 -13.75 7.80 34.40
N VAL A 473 -12.74 8.51 33.90
CA VAL A 473 -12.27 9.78 34.48
C VAL A 473 -12.39 10.86 33.41
N GLY A 474 -13.00 11.99 33.77
CA GLY A 474 -13.33 13.07 32.83
C GLY A 474 -14.63 12.85 32.05
N GLY A 475 -14.91 13.73 31.07
CA GLY A 475 -16.19 13.84 30.35
C GLY A 475 -16.19 13.26 28.93
N GLY A 476 -15.35 12.28 28.61
CA GLY A 476 -15.25 11.71 27.26
C GLY A 476 -16.58 11.12 26.79
N LYS A 477 -16.99 11.47 25.56
CA LYS A 477 -18.30 11.16 24.97
C LYS A 477 -18.24 9.95 24.03
N PHE A 478 -19.37 9.28 23.84
CA PHE A 478 -19.53 8.29 22.78
C PHE A 478 -19.74 8.99 21.44
N VAL A 479 -19.04 8.49 20.42
CA VAL A 479 -19.05 8.98 19.04
C VAL A 479 -19.13 7.77 18.09
N ARG A 480 -19.23 8.01 16.79
CA ARG A 480 -19.15 6.91 15.81
C ARG A 480 -17.76 6.28 15.81
N GLY A 481 -17.71 4.96 15.87
CA GLY A 481 -16.50 4.15 15.85
C GLY A 481 -16.10 3.65 14.48
N LYS A 482 -15.05 2.84 14.45
CA LYS A 482 -14.67 2.02 13.32
C LYS A 482 -15.65 0.84 13.16
N PHE A 483 -16.09 0.27 14.28
CA PHE A 483 -17.17 -0.70 14.38
C PHE A 483 -18.20 -0.15 15.37
N GLY A 484 -19.43 0.09 14.94
CA GLY A 484 -20.45 0.69 15.80
C GLY A 484 -20.04 2.06 16.38
N GLY A 485 -19.96 2.15 17.70
CA GLY A 485 -19.57 3.35 18.44
C GLY A 485 -18.12 3.31 18.93
N ALA A 486 -17.62 4.44 19.38
CA ALA A 486 -16.30 4.60 19.97
C ALA A 486 -16.34 5.64 21.07
N ARG A 487 -15.23 5.80 21.80
CA ARG A 487 -15.11 6.86 22.80
C ARG A 487 -14.14 7.95 22.36
N ALA A 488 -14.57 9.20 22.44
CA ALA A 488 -13.75 10.38 22.23
C ALA A 488 -13.03 10.82 23.52
N PHE A 489 -11.75 11.13 23.39
CA PHE A 489 -10.85 11.54 24.46
C PHE A 489 -10.28 12.92 24.16
N GLU A 490 -10.26 13.77 25.19
CA GLU A 490 -9.70 15.12 25.18
C GLU A 490 -9.15 15.41 26.58
N ASN A 491 -8.24 16.38 26.73
CA ASN A 491 -7.73 16.83 28.03
C ASN A 491 -7.21 15.69 28.91
N ASP A 492 -7.79 15.38 30.06
CA ASP A 492 -7.36 14.29 30.96
C ASP A 492 -8.27 13.06 30.91
N HIS A 493 -9.14 12.98 29.90
CA HIS A 493 -10.11 11.91 29.75
C HIS A 493 -9.40 10.55 29.67
N ARG A 494 -9.87 9.58 30.46
CA ARG A 494 -9.37 8.21 30.43
C ARG A 494 -10.37 7.19 30.97
N ILE A 495 -10.06 5.93 30.75
CA ILE A 495 -10.67 4.78 31.41
C ILE A 495 -9.60 4.14 32.29
N ASP A 496 -9.89 4.02 33.59
CA ASP A 496 -9.06 3.30 34.55
C ASP A 496 -9.64 1.88 34.76
N VAL A 497 -8.85 0.84 34.47
CA VAL A 497 -9.20 -0.56 34.77
C VAL A 497 -8.77 -0.87 36.20
N THR A 498 -9.72 -0.77 37.13
CA THR A 498 -9.42 -0.77 38.58
C THR A 498 -9.46 -2.16 39.22
N ASN A 499 -9.79 -3.23 38.48
CA ASN A 499 -9.77 -4.58 39.02
C ASN A 499 -8.32 -4.98 39.38
N PRO A 500 -7.99 -5.20 40.66
CA PRO A 500 -6.61 -5.49 41.07
C PRO A 500 -6.09 -6.84 40.56
N THR A 501 -6.99 -7.74 40.15
CA THR A 501 -6.63 -9.05 39.57
C THR A 501 -6.27 -8.97 38.08
N PHE A 502 -6.57 -7.85 37.41
CA PHE A 502 -6.16 -7.64 36.03
C PHE A 502 -4.65 -7.38 35.96
N GLN A 503 -3.91 -8.31 35.36
CA GLN A 503 -2.46 -8.23 35.23
C GLN A 503 -2.04 -8.50 33.79
N LEU A 504 -1.03 -7.76 33.32
CA LEU A 504 -0.38 -8.07 32.05
C LEU A 504 0.54 -9.28 32.25
N GLY A 505 0.41 -10.28 31.37
CA GLY A 505 1.17 -11.51 31.40
C GLY A 505 2.56 -11.41 30.76
N PRO A 506 3.37 -12.48 30.83
CA PRO A 506 4.68 -12.53 30.19
C PRO A 506 4.60 -12.57 28.65
N GLY A 507 3.51 -13.12 28.11
CA GLY A 507 3.11 -13.02 26.70
C GLY A 507 1.87 -12.15 26.60
N ILE A 508 1.89 -11.07 25.81
CA ILE A 508 0.72 -10.22 25.61
C ILE A 508 0.57 -9.76 24.17
N THR A 509 -0.67 -9.52 23.78
CA THR A 509 -1.04 -8.73 22.60
C THR A 509 -2.06 -7.69 23.02
N ILE A 510 -1.81 -6.41 22.71
CA ILE A 510 -2.73 -5.31 22.94
C ILE A 510 -3.02 -4.66 21.61
N SER A 511 -4.29 -4.49 21.27
CA SER A 511 -4.70 -3.80 20.05
C SER A 511 -5.82 -2.81 20.31
N ALA A 512 -5.90 -1.80 19.45
CA ALA A 512 -6.97 -0.82 19.43
C ALA A 512 -7.10 -0.20 18.04
N TRP A 513 -8.32 0.15 17.66
CA TRP A 513 -8.54 1.15 16.63
C TRP A 513 -8.41 2.54 17.25
N VAL A 514 -7.61 3.40 16.63
CA VAL A 514 -7.35 4.77 17.10
C VAL A 514 -7.47 5.77 15.98
N ARG A 515 -8.11 6.91 16.27
CA ARG A 515 -8.24 8.07 15.37
C ARG A 515 -7.59 9.29 16.01
N PRO A 516 -6.27 9.46 15.90
CA PRO A 516 -5.57 10.58 16.51
C PRO A 516 -5.90 11.89 15.81
N MET A 517 -6.17 12.94 16.58
CA MET A 517 -6.38 14.31 16.07
C MET A 517 -5.14 15.20 16.24
N GLN A 518 -4.13 14.73 16.99
CA GLN A 518 -2.87 15.42 17.21
C GLN A 518 -1.74 14.42 17.55
N GLY A 519 -0.49 14.90 17.53
CA GLY A 519 0.68 14.13 17.95
C GLY A 519 1.00 14.25 19.44
N SER A 520 2.09 13.61 19.87
CA SER A 520 2.58 13.63 21.26
C SER A 520 1.53 13.22 22.30
N SER A 521 0.88 12.08 22.10
CA SER A 521 -0.26 11.67 22.94
C SER A 521 -0.31 10.17 23.23
N TYR A 522 -0.57 9.78 24.48
CA TYR A 522 -0.66 8.37 24.90
C TYR A 522 -2.10 7.86 24.88
N PHE A 523 -2.37 6.73 24.21
CA PHE A 523 -3.71 6.15 24.15
C PHE A 523 -3.87 4.86 24.96
N ILE A 524 -2.79 4.11 25.22
CA ILE A 524 -2.79 3.01 26.19
C ILE A 524 -1.56 3.11 27.08
N SER A 525 -1.72 2.93 28.39
CA SER A 525 -0.58 2.94 29.30
C SER A 525 -0.81 2.16 30.60
N GLN A 526 0.28 1.64 31.17
CA GLN A 526 0.34 1.14 32.54
C GLN A 526 1.72 1.41 33.13
N ARG A 527 1.82 1.63 34.45
CA ARG A 527 3.08 1.84 35.18
C ARG A 527 3.38 0.82 36.25
N THR A 528 4.67 0.72 36.56
CA THR A 528 5.24 0.14 37.78
C THR A 528 5.68 1.26 38.75
N SER A 529 6.11 0.88 39.97
CA SER A 529 6.55 1.82 41.01
C SER A 529 7.81 2.61 40.64
N GLY A 530 8.58 2.17 39.63
CA GLY A 530 9.83 2.80 39.19
C GLY A 530 9.83 3.33 37.76
N GLY A 531 8.74 3.19 36.99
CA GLY A 531 8.74 3.49 35.56
C GLY A 531 7.40 3.22 34.88
N TYR A 532 7.42 2.75 33.64
CA TYR A 532 6.24 2.28 32.91
C TYR A 532 6.31 0.76 32.72
N THR A 533 5.17 0.11 32.52
CA THR A 533 5.09 -1.29 32.11
C THR A 533 4.99 -1.35 30.59
N ILE A 534 3.98 -0.65 30.04
CA ILE A 534 3.76 -0.48 28.61
C ILE A 534 3.19 0.90 28.32
N ARG A 535 3.56 1.46 27.16
CA ARG A 535 2.96 2.68 26.61
C ARG A 535 2.79 2.54 25.10
N LEU A 536 1.59 2.82 24.62
CA LEU A 536 1.27 2.97 23.20
C LEU A 536 0.86 4.43 22.97
N TYR A 537 1.53 5.07 22.02
CA TYR A 537 1.42 6.52 21.86
C TYR A 537 1.77 6.99 20.46
N VAL A 538 1.23 8.16 20.11
CA VAL A 538 1.68 8.96 18.96
C VAL A 538 2.79 9.85 19.45
N ARG A 539 3.95 9.78 18.81
CA ARG A 539 5.10 10.64 19.14
C ARG A 539 4.95 12.02 18.52
N GLY A 540 5.70 12.99 19.04
CA GLY A 540 5.79 14.33 18.43
C GLY A 540 6.43 14.34 17.04
N SER A 541 7.12 13.26 16.68
CA SER A 541 7.65 13.02 15.34
C SER A 541 6.62 12.50 14.34
N ASN A 542 5.34 12.41 14.71
CA ASN A 542 4.24 11.97 13.85
C ASN A 542 4.27 10.46 13.47
N ASP A 543 4.78 9.62 14.39
CA ASP A 543 4.85 8.16 14.28
C ASP A 543 4.18 7.46 15.47
N PHE A 544 3.70 6.23 15.25
CA PHE A 544 3.21 5.38 16.33
C PHE A 544 4.40 4.72 17.02
N ALA A 545 4.33 4.57 18.35
CA ALA A 545 5.33 3.88 19.12
C ALA A 545 4.71 3.00 20.20
N VAL A 546 5.36 1.86 20.43
CA VAL A 546 5.20 1.06 21.64
C VAL A 546 6.50 1.11 22.43
N ASP A 547 6.39 1.32 23.73
CA ASP A 547 7.49 1.23 24.67
C ASP A 547 7.14 0.23 25.76
N ILE A 548 7.90 -0.87 25.83
CA ILE A 548 7.69 -1.96 26.78
C ILE A 548 8.90 -2.06 27.69
N GLN A 549 8.65 -2.11 28.99
CA GLN A 549 9.68 -2.32 30.00
C GLN A 549 9.59 -3.74 30.56
N GLY A 550 10.64 -4.52 30.37
CA GLY A 550 10.83 -5.79 31.07
C GLY A 550 11.45 -5.58 32.45
N ALA A 551 11.61 -6.66 33.22
CA ALA A 551 12.14 -6.60 34.60
C ALA A 551 13.55 -5.98 34.76
N SER A 552 14.37 -5.98 33.70
CA SER A 552 15.78 -5.53 33.75
C SER A 552 16.20 -4.57 32.62
N SER A 553 15.37 -4.36 31.59
CA SER A 553 15.63 -3.45 30.46
C SER A 553 14.34 -3.10 29.72
N GLY A 554 14.33 -1.99 28.97
CA GLY A 554 13.18 -1.56 28.17
C GLY A 554 13.53 -1.28 26.72
N GLY A 555 12.51 -1.17 25.87
CA GLY A 555 12.70 -0.91 24.45
C GLY A 555 11.51 -0.28 23.74
N ILE A 556 11.84 0.68 22.87
CA ILE A 556 10.92 1.34 21.96
C ILE A 556 10.97 0.65 20.60
N VAL A 557 9.79 0.44 20.01
CA VAL A 557 9.57 0.10 18.60
C VAL A 557 8.64 1.17 18.04
N ASN A 558 8.97 1.75 16.88
CA ASN A 558 8.20 2.84 16.30
C ASN A 558 8.13 2.75 14.76
N THR A 559 7.15 3.44 14.18
CA THR A 559 6.92 3.49 12.73
C THR A 559 7.71 4.63 12.07
N ALA A 560 7.66 4.71 10.74
CA ALA A 560 8.00 5.93 10.02
C ALA A 560 6.98 7.07 10.32
N PRO A 561 7.36 8.34 10.16
CA PRO A 561 6.50 9.49 10.48
C PRO A 561 5.48 9.75 9.36
N ASP A 562 4.36 9.01 9.37
CA ASP A 562 3.35 9.00 8.30
C ASP A 562 1.90 8.92 8.82
N ILE A 563 1.63 9.54 9.97
CA ILE A 563 0.25 9.62 10.49
C ILE A 563 -0.47 10.80 9.84
N ALA A 564 -1.60 10.51 9.21
CA ALA A 564 -2.60 11.49 8.81
C ALA A 564 -3.65 11.60 9.94
N TYR A 565 -3.68 12.74 10.62
CA TYR A 565 -4.65 12.98 11.69
C TYR A 565 -6.10 12.90 11.19
N GLY A 566 -7.02 12.48 12.05
CA GLY A 566 -8.43 12.28 11.70
C GLY A 566 -8.73 10.94 11.03
N ARG A 567 -7.72 10.08 10.78
CA ARG A 567 -7.92 8.74 10.19
C ARG A 567 -7.88 7.63 11.23
N TRP A 568 -8.68 6.59 11.01
CA TRP A 568 -8.65 5.37 11.80
C TRP A 568 -7.44 4.51 11.44
N TYR A 569 -6.68 4.10 12.45
CA TYR A 569 -5.59 3.14 12.36
C TYR A 569 -5.83 2.01 13.34
N HIS A 570 -5.63 0.77 12.92
CA HIS A 570 -5.54 -0.34 13.86
C HIS A 570 -4.09 -0.46 14.33
N VAL A 571 -3.85 -0.24 15.61
CA VAL A 571 -2.51 -0.34 16.20
C VAL A 571 -2.47 -1.53 17.14
N LEU A 572 -1.51 -2.43 16.92
CA LEU A 572 -1.32 -3.63 17.72
C LEU A 572 0.13 -3.74 18.16
N ALA A 573 0.33 -3.96 19.45
CA ALA A 573 1.63 -4.33 20.01
C ALA A 573 1.59 -5.73 20.61
N SER A 574 2.64 -6.51 20.38
CA SER A 574 2.80 -7.83 20.96
C SER A 574 4.15 -7.96 21.66
N PHE A 575 4.20 -8.75 22.73
CA PHE A 575 5.42 -9.04 23.47
C PHE A 575 5.53 -10.51 23.86
N SER A 576 6.56 -11.20 23.36
CA SER A 576 6.80 -12.65 23.57
C SER A 576 7.91 -12.94 24.59
N GLN A 577 8.05 -12.11 25.64
CA GLN A 577 9.17 -12.10 26.63
C GLN A 577 10.54 -11.69 26.08
N THR A 578 10.83 -12.02 24.82
CA THR A 578 12.11 -11.72 24.17
C THR A 578 11.97 -10.82 22.96
N GLU A 579 10.75 -10.53 22.50
CA GLU A 579 10.53 -9.68 21.34
C GLU A 579 9.31 -8.80 21.54
N ALA A 580 9.49 -7.50 21.32
CA ALA A 580 8.41 -6.52 21.19
C ALA A 580 8.20 -6.21 19.71
N SER A 581 6.96 -6.24 19.26
CA SER A 581 6.60 -5.95 17.86
C SER A 581 5.45 -4.96 17.78
N LEU A 582 5.49 -4.10 16.77
CA LEU A 582 4.46 -3.09 16.49
C LEU A 582 3.90 -3.32 15.09
N TYR A 583 2.57 -3.40 15.01
CA TYR A 583 1.82 -3.54 13.79
C TYR A 583 0.87 -2.36 13.63
N VAL A 584 0.74 -1.85 12.40
CA VAL A 584 -0.25 -0.83 12.04
C VAL A 584 -1.01 -1.33 10.82
N ASN A 585 -2.34 -1.35 10.90
CA ASN A 585 -3.24 -1.89 9.86
C ASN A 585 -2.86 -3.33 9.43
N GLY A 586 -2.39 -4.15 10.38
CA GLY A 586 -2.04 -5.57 10.16
C GLY A 586 -0.60 -5.81 9.70
N GLU A 587 0.07 -4.78 9.19
CA GLU A 587 1.44 -4.87 8.70
C GLU A 587 2.46 -4.69 9.83
N LEU A 588 3.53 -5.49 9.81
CA LEU A 588 4.63 -5.38 10.77
C LEU A 588 5.45 -4.12 10.46
N MET A 589 5.42 -3.16 11.37
CA MET A 589 6.17 -1.90 11.23
C MET A 589 7.59 -2.01 11.78
N GLY A 590 7.77 -2.83 12.81
CA GLY A 590 9.07 -3.06 13.41
C GLY A 590 9.00 -4.08 14.54
N MET A 591 10.18 -4.61 14.87
CA MET A 591 10.37 -5.51 16.00
C MET A 591 11.68 -5.21 16.70
N ARG A 592 11.76 -5.56 17.99
CA ARG A 592 12.96 -5.43 18.79
C ARG A 592 13.11 -6.60 19.73
N THR A 593 14.26 -7.28 19.64
CA THR A 593 14.67 -8.29 20.61
C THR A 593 15.06 -7.63 21.93
N MET A 594 14.61 -8.22 23.03
CA MET A 594 14.88 -7.81 24.40
C MET A 594 15.53 -8.97 25.17
N PRO A 595 16.39 -8.69 26.17
CA PRO A 595 16.86 -9.72 27.10
C PRO A 595 15.66 -10.48 27.71
N PRO A 596 15.78 -11.80 27.93
CA PRO A 596 14.70 -12.59 28.54
C PRO A 596 14.31 -12.02 29.90
N ALA A 597 13.18 -11.34 29.94
CA ALA A 597 12.59 -10.79 31.14
C ALA A 597 11.09 -10.64 30.88
N GLY A 598 10.25 -11.25 31.73
CA GLY A 598 8.81 -11.03 31.67
C GLY A 598 8.47 -9.56 31.89
N ILE A 599 7.29 -9.15 31.42
CA ILE A 599 6.69 -7.87 31.79
C ILE A 599 6.52 -7.85 33.31
N THR A 600 6.99 -6.80 33.96
CA THR A 600 6.70 -6.56 35.38
C THR A 600 5.27 -6.07 35.52
N GLY A 601 4.45 -6.79 36.31
CA GLY A 601 3.07 -6.39 36.61
C GLY A 601 3.00 -4.93 37.05
N GLY A 602 1.97 -4.22 36.58
CA GLY A 602 1.79 -2.81 36.89
C GLY A 602 1.44 -2.58 38.36
N SER A 603 1.94 -1.49 38.93
CA SER A 603 1.52 -0.97 40.24
C SER A 603 0.40 0.08 40.12
N THR A 604 -0.11 0.29 38.90
CA THR A 604 -1.16 1.25 38.57
C THR A 604 -2.22 0.59 37.68
N PRO A 605 -3.45 1.12 37.66
CA PRO A 605 -4.48 0.68 36.72
C PRO A 605 -3.97 0.67 35.28
N PHE A 606 -4.43 -0.29 34.48
CA PHE A 606 -4.31 -0.20 33.03
C PHE A 606 -5.23 0.91 32.52
N ARG A 607 -4.71 1.77 31.64
CA ARG A 607 -5.38 3.00 31.22
C ARG A 607 -5.57 3.07 29.72
N ILE A 608 -6.73 3.57 29.31
CA ILE A 608 -7.08 3.91 27.93
C ILE A 608 -7.34 5.42 27.88
N GLY A 609 -6.68 6.17 26.99
CA GLY A 609 -6.91 7.59 26.72
C GLY A 609 -5.89 8.57 27.32
N SER A 610 -5.59 8.52 28.62
CA SER A 610 -4.65 9.48 29.24
C SER A 610 -3.80 8.82 30.32
N PRO A 611 -2.49 9.15 30.41
CA PRO A 611 -1.63 8.72 31.50
C PRO A 611 -1.75 9.67 32.70
N GLU A 612 -1.62 9.16 33.92
CA GLU A 612 -1.72 9.98 35.14
C GLU A 612 -0.56 10.97 35.35
N TRP A 613 0.60 10.72 34.75
CA TRP A 613 1.85 11.44 35.06
C TRP A 613 2.27 12.44 33.98
N SER A 614 1.48 12.61 32.93
CA SER A 614 1.82 13.48 31.81
C SER A 614 0.57 14.18 31.32
N SER A 615 0.71 15.44 30.92
CA SER A 615 -0.34 16.19 30.22
C SER A 615 -0.52 15.76 28.76
N ASN A 616 0.29 14.82 28.26
CA ASN A 616 0.27 14.34 26.88
C ASN A 616 -0.85 13.30 26.66
N SER A 617 -2.08 13.67 26.97
CA SER A 617 -3.22 12.78 26.80
C SER A 617 -3.60 12.61 25.34
N PHE A 618 -4.27 11.49 25.04
CA PHE A 618 -4.88 11.27 23.74
C PHE A 618 -5.94 12.32 23.43
N ASN A 619 -5.82 12.89 22.24
CA ASN A 619 -6.85 13.70 21.62
C ASN A 619 -7.29 12.98 20.35
N GLY A 620 -8.51 12.46 20.36
CA GLY A 620 -9.03 11.61 19.30
C GLY A 620 -10.02 10.57 19.80
N SER A 621 -10.30 9.58 18.96
CA SER A 621 -11.27 8.51 19.27
C SER A 621 -10.57 7.15 19.37
N ILE A 622 -11.00 6.30 20.30
CA ILE A 622 -10.50 4.92 20.48
C ILE A 622 -11.68 3.96 20.42
N ASP A 623 -11.47 2.84 19.76
CA ASP A 623 -12.45 1.79 19.50
C ASP A 623 -11.79 0.40 19.60
N GLU A 624 -12.58 -0.62 19.94
CA GLU A 624 -12.21 -2.04 19.95
C GLU A 624 -10.84 -2.35 20.59
N VAL A 625 -10.74 -2.09 21.90
CA VAL A 625 -9.52 -2.34 22.68
C VAL A 625 -9.48 -3.79 23.14
N PHE A 626 -8.50 -4.55 22.65
CA PHE A 626 -8.24 -5.94 23.07
C PHE A 626 -6.99 -6.06 23.92
N VAL A 627 -7.04 -6.96 24.90
CA VAL A 627 -5.87 -7.45 25.63
C VAL A 627 -5.91 -8.98 25.66
N PHE A 628 -4.96 -9.60 24.99
CA PHE A 628 -4.74 -11.05 25.00
C PHE A 628 -3.50 -11.41 25.81
N HIS A 629 -3.54 -12.54 26.51
CA HIS A 629 -2.38 -13.21 27.13
C HIS A 629 -1.68 -14.19 26.17
N SER A 630 -1.95 -14.09 24.87
CA SER A 630 -1.31 -14.85 23.80
C SER A 630 -0.70 -13.93 22.75
N ILE A 631 0.20 -14.49 21.94
CA ILE A 631 0.68 -13.85 20.72
C ILE A 631 -0.21 -14.33 19.58
N LEU A 632 -0.85 -13.39 18.89
CA LEU A 632 -1.72 -13.69 17.77
C LEU A 632 -0.91 -14.03 16.52
N SER A 633 -1.39 -14.98 15.71
CA SER A 633 -0.87 -15.25 14.37
C SER A 633 -1.10 -14.08 13.40
N ALA A 634 -0.55 -14.14 12.18
CA ALA A 634 -0.78 -13.07 11.20
C ALA A 634 -2.26 -13.01 10.76
N GLU A 635 -2.90 -14.16 10.72
CA GLU A 635 -4.27 -14.37 10.26
C GLU A 635 -5.27 -14.00 11.35
N GLU A 636 -4.96 -14.30 12.61
CA GLU A 636 -5.72 -13.78 13.75
C GLU A 636 -5.64 -12.24 13.81
N ARG A 637 -4.46 -11.66 13.58
CA ARG A 637 -4.30 -10.19 13.50
C ARG A 637 -5.09 -9.60 12.34
N GLN A 638 -5.10 -10.25 11.19
CA GLN A 638 -5.86 -9.79 10.03
C GLN A 638 -7.36 -9.86 10.30
N ALA A 639 -7.82 -10.92 10.98
CA ALA A 639 -9.23 -11.10 11.32
C ALA A 639 -9.76 -10.04 12.31
N LEU A 640 -8.89 -9.39 13.10
CA LEU A 640 -9.23 -8.22 13.92
C LEU A 640 -9.45 -6.93 13.10
N LEU A 641 -8.95 -6.89 11.85
CA LEU A 641 -9.17 -5.76 10.95
C LEU A 641 -10.47 -5.93 10.17
N GLU A 642 -10.59 -7.07 9.51
CA GLU A 642 -11.71 -7.48 8.69
C GLU A 642 -11.55 -8.97 8.40
N VAL A 643 -12.60 -9.76 8.65
CA VAL A 643 -12.59 -11.21 8.47
C VAL A 643 -13.12 -11.59 7.10
N THR A 644 -12.48 -12.58 6.47
CA THR A 644 -13.04 -13.28 5.29
C THR A 644 -13.62 -14.62 5.73
N SER A 645 -14.78 -14.97 5.16
CA SER A 645 -15.46 -16.24 5.47
C SER A 645 -15.00 -17.34 4.50
N PRO A 646 -14.59 -18.53 4.97
CA PRO A 646 -14.57 -18.94 6.37
C PRO A 646 -13.35 -18.39 7.12
N TYR A 647 -13.55 -18.03 8.39
CA TYR A 647 -12.48 -17.75 9.33
C TYR A 647 -11.76 -19.07 9.65
N ARG A 648 -10.50 -19.23 9.28
CA ARG A 648 -9.75 -20.49 9.44
C ARG A 648 -8.33 -20.27 9.96
N TRP A 649 -7.94 -21.01 11.00
CA TRP A 649 -6.56 -21.03 11.48
C TRP A 649 -6.15 -22.34 12.16
N ASP A 650 -4.87 -22.69 12.04
CA ASP A 650 -4.27 -23.89 12.63
C ASP A 650 -3.40 -23.50 13.84
N TYR A 651 -3.66 -24.12 15.00
CA TYR A 651 -2.95 -23.88 16.25
C TYR A 651 -2.03 -25.06 16.59
N THR A 652 -0.85 -24.72 17.10
CA THR A 652 0.05 -25.70 17.74
C THR A 652 -0.15 -25.61 19.25
N LEU A 653 -0.73 -26.65 19.84
CA LEU A 653 -1.04 -26.73 21.27
C LEU A 653 -0.28 -27.87 21.91
N ALA A 654 -0.01 -27.75 23.21
CA ALA A 654 0.51 -28.86 24.00
C ALA A 654 -0.59 -29.92 24.22
N ASP A 655 -0.20 -31.16 24.54
CA ASP A 655 -1.17 -32.17 24.96
C ASP A 655 -1.89 -31.73 26.24
N GLY A 656 -3.22 -31.84 26.26
CA GLY A 656 -4.02 -31.31 27.36
C GLY A 656 -5.45 -31.00 26.98
N ASP A 657 -6.23 -30.54 27.96
CA ASP A 657 -7.60 -30.09 27.75
C ASP A 657 -7.59 -28.61 27.37
N HIS A 658 -8.34 -28.27 26.33
CA HIS A 658 -8.40 -26.94 25.73
C HIS A 658 -9.86 -26.51 25.51
N SER A 659 -10.06 -25.21 25.32
CA SER A 659 -11.36 -24.60 25.04
C SER A 659 -11.27 -23.53 23.98
N ILE A 660 -12.30 -23.43 23.14
CA ILE A 660 -12.44 -22.38 22.14
C ILE A 660 -13.83 -21.76 22.19
N LYS A 661 -13.87 -20.45 21.96
CA LYS A 661 -15.09 -19.71 21.63
C LYS A 661 -14.74 -18.61 20.65
N THR A 662 -15.49 -18.48 19.56
CA THR A 662 -15.19 -17.54 18.47
C THR A 662 -16.29 -16.49 18.40
N TYR A 663 -15.88 -15.25 18.20
CA TYR A 663 -16.74 -14.07 18.16
C TYR A 663 -16.65 -13.42 16.78
N ALA A 664 -17.75 -12.83 16.33
CA ALA A 664 -17.80 -11.97 15.17
C ALA A 664 -18.59 -10.71 15.50
N VAL A 665 -18.13 -9.58 14.99
CA VAL A 665 -18.78 -8.27 15.15
C VAL A 665 -18.85 -7.59 13.80
N ASP A 666 -20.05 -7.17 13.41
CA ASP A 666 -20.27 -6.46 12.14
C ASP A 666 -19.85 -4.98 12.23
N GLY A 667 -19.88 -4.28 11.10
CA GLY A 667 -19.56 -2.84 11.04
C GLY A 667 -20.44 -1.94 11.90
N ALA A 668 -21.63 -2.38 12.31
CA ALA A 668 -22.57 -1.64 13.13
C ALA A 668 -22.37 -1.89 14.64
N GLY A 669 -21.50 -2.83 15.00
CA GLY A 669 -21.27 -3.21 16.39
C GLY A 669 -22.32 -4.20 16.89
N ASN A 670 -22.97 -4.99 16.04
CA ASN A 670 -23.72 -6.15 16.53
C ASN A 670 -22.77 -7.34 16.67
N MET A 671 -22.88 -8.06 17.79
CA MET A 671 -21.97 -9.13 18.15
C MET A 671 -22.68 -10.47 18.22
N ALA A 672 -22.06 -11.49 17.63
CA ALA A 672 -22.44 -12.88 17.81
C ALA A 672 -21.23 -13.73 18.22
N SER A 673 -21.52 -14.90 18.81
CA SER A 673 -20.48 -15.85 19.19
C SER A 673 -20.93 -17.29 18.98
N THR A 674 -19.98 -18.18 18.74
CA THR A 674 -20.23 -19.62 18.80
C THR A 674 -20.49 -20.07 20.25
N GLY A 675 -21.03 -21.28 20.41
CA GLY A 675 -20.98 -21.97 21.70
C GLY A 675 -19.53 -22.35 22.06
N GLU A 676 -19.19 -22.31 23.35
CA GLU A 676 -17.87 -22.78 23.83
C GLU A 676 -17.74 -24.29 23.55
N ARG A 677 -16.62 -24.70 22.96
CA ARG A 677 -16.25 -26.12 22.80
C ARG A 677 -15.02 -26.43 23.63
N ARG A 678 -15.06 -27.55 24.34
CA ARG A 678 -13.94 -28.15 25.07
C ARG A 678 -13.46 -29.38 24.31
N PHE A 679 -12.16 -29.62 24.24
CA PHE A 679 -11.57 -30.78 23.56
C PHE A 679 -10.21 -31.08 24.18
N ARG A 680 -9.65 -32.24 23.88
CA ARG A 680 -8.32 -32.64 24.35
C ARG A 680 -7.38 -32.80 23.17
N ILE A 681 -6.20 -32.19 23.25
CA ILE A 681 -5.09 -32.43 22.33
C ILE A 681 -4.29 -33.62 22.85
N ASP A 682 -4.07 -34.61 21.98
CA ASP A 682 -3.22 -35.76 22.24
C ASP A 682 -2.42 -36.11 20.99
N SER A 683 -1.19 -35.60 20.92
CA SER A 683 -0.25 -35.81 19.82
C SER A 683 0.23 -37.26 19.66
N THR A 684 0.04 -38.11 20.68
CA THR A 684 0.43 -39.53 20.66
C THR A 684 -0.57 -40.44 19.94
N THR A 685 -1.75 -39.92 19.59
CA THR A 685 -2.80 -40.66 18.85
C THR A 685 -2.47 -40.90 17.37
N SER A 686 -1.35 -40.38 16.87
CA SER A 686 -0.85 -40.56 15.49
C SER A 686 -0.39 -41.99 15.14
N GLY A 687 -0.77 -43.00 15.94
CA GLY A 687 -0.49 -44.43 15.70
C GLY A 687 -1.71 -45.36 15.72
N CYS A 688 -2.93 -44.89 15.98
CA CYS A 688 -4.12 -45.76 15.97
C CYS A 688 -4.80 -45.73 14.59
N THR A 689 -4.34 -46.59 13.68
CA THR A 689 -5.19 -47.02 12.56
C THR A 689 -6.47 -47.64 13.12
N GLN A 690 -7.62 -47.21 12.60
CA GLN A 690 -8.92 -47.85 12.83
C GLN A 690 -8.75 -49.39 12.77
N ASP A 691 -8.83 -50.06 13.91
CA ASP A 691 -8.99 -51.51 13.91
C ASP A 691 -10.37 -51.80 13.34
N SER A 692 -10.42 -52.70 12.36
CA SER A 692 -11.62 -53.09 11.61
C SER A 692 -12.62 -53.90 12.45
N GLN A 693 -12.51 -53.84 13.78
CA GLN A 693 -13.29 -54.63 14.73
C GLN A 693 -14.25 -53.82 15.63
N CYS A 694 -14.44 -52.51 15.44
CA CYS A 694 -15.49 -51.78 16.14
C CYS A 694 -16.82 -51.77 15.34
N PRO A 695 -17.89 -52.47 15.81
CA PRO A 695 -19.19 -52.41 15.17
C PRO A 695 -19.86 -51.05 15.40
N SER A 696 -20.60 -50.59 14.40
CA SER A 696 -21.11 -49.23 14.22
C SER A 696 -22.27 -48.79 15.15
N THR A 697 -22.40 -49.31 16.36
CA THR A 697 -23.43 -48.85 17.30
C THR A 697 -22.98 -49.01 18.75
N GLY A 698 -22.66 -47.89 19.39
CA GLY A 698 -22.64 -47.77 20.85
C GLY A 698 -21.27 -47.82 21.52
N CYS A 699 -20.43 -46.80 21.31
CA CYS A 699 -19.39 -46.46 22.29
C CYS A 699 -19.86 -45.25 23.10
N TYR A 700 -20.36 -45.51 24.31
CA TYR A 700 -20.39 -44.49 25.36
C TYR A 700 -18.99 -44.37 25.97
N VAL A 701 -18.54 -43.11 25.98
CA VAL A 701 -17.42 -42.46 26.68
C VAL A 701 -16.83 -43.25 27.86
N GLY A 702 -15.52 -43.49 27.83
CA GLY A 702 -14.72 -43.99 28.95
C GLY A 702 -13.22 -43.94 28.64
N ILE A 703 -12.56 -42.88 29.11
CA ILE A 703 -11.11 -42.60 29.27
C ILE A 703 -10.15 -43.70 28.75
N CYS A 704 -9.50 -43.45 27.61
CA CYS A 704 -8.24 -44.12 27.25
C CYS A 704 -7.06 -43.25 27.74
N ARG A 705 -6.28 -43.74 28.70
CA ARG A 705 -4.91 -43.26 28.97
C ARG A 705 -3.95 -44.45 28.87
N LEU A 706 -2.92 -44.31 28.03
CA LEU A 706 -1.71 -45.16 28.00
C LEU A 706 -1.91 -46.66 27.70
N GLY A 707 -2.67 -47.01 26.66
CA GLY A 707 -2.63 -48.38 26.11
C GLY A 707 -2.91 -49.51 27.11
N ARG A 708 -3.79 -49.29 28.09
CA ARG A 708 -4.29 -50.30 29.04
C ARG A 708 -5.78 -50.11 29.28
N CYS A 709 -6.54 -51.21 29.32
CA CYS A 709 -7.96 -51.26 29.63
C CYS A 709 -8.24 -50.91 31.10
N LEU A 710 -8.29 -49.63 31.49
CA LEU A 710 -8.19 -49.20 32.89
C LEU A 710 -9.49 -48.74 33.59
N SER A 711 -10.69 -49.07 33.09
CA SER A 711 -11.93 -48.66 33.79
C SER A 711 -12.47 -49.67 34.82
N ALA A 712 -11.96 -50.90 34.88
CA ALA A 712 -12.50 -51.94 35.79
C ALA A 712 -11.46 -52.60 36.71
N ASP A 713 -10.16 -52.31 36.55
CA ASP A 713 -9.11 -52.70 37.51
C ASP A 713 -8.99 -51.60 38.58
N LEU A 714 -9.83 -51.72 39.60
CA LEU A 714 -10.00 -50.73 40.65
C LEU A 714 -8.92 -50.85 41.74
N ASN A 715 -8.27 -52.02 41.84
CA ASN A 715 -7.21 -52.26 42.81
C ASN A 715 -5.80 -52.04 42.23
N GLY A 716 -5.68 -51.90 40.90
CA GLY A 716 -4.44 -51.59 40.19
C GLY A 716 -3.46 -52.76 40.07
N ASN A 717 -3.93 -54.01 40.21
CA ASN A 717 -3.09 -55.21 40.13
C ASN A 717 -2.87 -55.71 38.68
N GLY A 718 -3.52 -55.08 37.69
CA GLY A 718 -3.44 -55.42 36.27
C GLY A 718 -4.40 -56.51 35.80
N VAL A 719 -5.30 -57.00 36.65
CA VAL A 719 -6.26 -58.07 36.37
C VAL A 719 -7.64 -57.69 36.87
N VAL A 720 -8.64 -57.66 35.99
CA VAL A 720 -10.03 -57.45 36.42
C VAL A 720 -10.60 -58.75 36.98
N ASP A 721 -10.78 -58.81 38.30
CA ASP A 721 -11.29 -59.99 38.98
C ASP A 721 -12.21 -59.66 40.17
N LEU A 722 -12.43 -60.64 41.04
CA LEU A 722 -13.30 -60.48 42.21
C LEU A 722 -12.79 -59.37 43.15
N ALA A 723 -11.48 -59.12 43.21
CA ALA A 723 -10.91 -58.11 44.08
C ALA A 723 -11.37 -56.70 43.70
N ASP A 724 -11.61 -56.43 42.41
CA ASP A 724 -12.16 -55.14 41.96
C ASP A 724 -13.62 -54.94 42.37
N ILE A 725 -14.41 -56.00 42.33
CA ILE A 725 -15.80 -55.96 42.84
C ILE A 725 -15.81 -55.68 44.34
N LEU A 726 -14.85 -56.24 45.08
CA LEU A 726 -14.72 -55.96 46.51
C LEU A 726 -14.41 -54.48 46.79
N VAL A 727 -13.69 -53.79 45.88
CA VAL A 727 -13.48 -52.33 45.99
C VAL A 727 -14.81 -51.57 45.88
N ILE A 728 -15.69 -51.95 44.95
CA ILE A 728 -17.03 -51.33 44.81
C ILE A 728 -17.89 -51.63 46.04
N ILE A 729 -17.93 -52.87 46.50
CA ILE A 729 -18.71 -53.27 47.68
C ILE A 729 -18.22 -52.54 48.94
N SER A 730 -16.91 -52.30 49.07
CA SER A 730 -16.34 -51.55 50.19
C SER A 730 -16.73 -50.07 50.19
N ASN A 731 -17.15 -49.55 49.04
CA ASN A 731 -17.60 -48.16 48.85
C ASN A 731 -19.10 -48.07 48.52
N TRP A 732 -19.89 -49.10 48.82
CA TRP A 732 -21.30 -49.16 48.41
C TRP A 732 -22.12 -47.97 48.91
N ALA A 733 -22.95 -47.40 48.03
CA ALA A 733 -23.79 -46.22 48.25
C ALA A 733 -23.02 -44.93 48.61
N THR A 734 -21.70 -44.89 48.40
CA THR A 734 -20.92 -43.65 48.49
C THR A 734 -20.93 -42.91 47.16
N THR A 735 -20.57 -41.63 47.20
CA THR A 735 -20.36 -40.79 46.01
C THR A 735 -18.88 -40.73 45.61
N GLU A 736 -18.10 -41.77 45.95
CA GLU A 736 -16.67 -41.83 45.65
C GLU A 736 -16.45 -41.98 44.14
N PRO A 737 -15.91 -40.97 43.45
CA PRO A 737 -15.88 -40.96 41.98
C PRO A 737 -15.02 -42.07 41.37
N SER A 738 -14.08 -42.62 42.14
CA SER A 738 -13.18 -43.69 41.67
C SER A 738 -13.86 -45.05 41.51
N VAL A 739 -15.07 -45.25 42.03
CA VAL A 739 -15.82 -46.52 41.95
C VAL A 739 -17.18 -46.39 41.24
N ASP A 740 -17.54 -45.20 40.77
CA ASP A 740 -18.74 -44.91 39.97
C ASP A 740 -18.41 -45.06 38.47
N LEU A 741 -18.49 -46.30 38.00
CA LEU A 741 -18.14 -46.72 36.64
C LEU A 741 -19.28 -46.53 35.64
N ASP A 742 -20.53 -46.44 36.13
CA ASP A 742 -21.70 -46.18 35.29
C ASP A 742 -22.13 -44.71 35.23
N GLY A 743 -21.52 -43.85 36.05
CA GLY A 743 -21.76 -42.40 36.08
C GLY A 743 -23.10 -42.04 36.72
N SER A 744 -23.65 -42.94 37.55
CA SER A 744 -24.90 -42.73 38.28
C SER A 744 -24.76 -41.76 39.47
N GLY A 745 -23.53 -41.42 39.85
CA GLY A 745 -23.20 -40.58 40.99
C GLY A 745 -23.10 -41.34 42.32
N THR A 746 -23.31 -42.65 42.32
CA THR A 746 -23.24 -43.49 43.53
C THR A 746 -22.77 -44.90 43.23
N ALA A 747 -21.84 -45.44 44.02
CA ALA A 747 -21.39 -46.83 43.89
C ALA A 747 -22.53 -47.83 44.16
N ASN A 748 -22.93 -48.59 43.14
CA ASN A 748 -24.09 -49.47 43.21
C ASN A 748 -23.93 -50.72 42.31
N LEU A 749 -25.03 -51.43 42.10
CA LEU A 749 -25.05 -52.66 41.31
C LEU A 749 -24.67 -52.44 39.85
N GLY A 750 -24.98 -51.26 39.29
CA GLY A 750 -24.58 -50.87 37.95
C GLY A 750 -23.07 -50.89 37.77
N ASP A 751 -22.30 -50.44 38.75
CA ASP A 751 -20.82 -50.47 38.72
C ASP A 751 -20.28 -51.89 38.81
N VAL A 752 -20.89 -52.75 39.64
CA VAL A 752 -20.54 -54.18 39.70
C VAL A 752 -20.78 -54.86 38.36
N ILE A 753 -21.88 -54.53 37.68
CA ILE A 753 -22.17 -55.05 36.33
C ILE A 753 -21.10 -54.59 35.34
N LYS A 754 -20.53 -53.39 35.48
CA LYS A 754 -19.43 -52.90 34.63
C LYS A 754 -18.16 -53.74 34.82
N VAL A 755 -17.81 -54.09 36.06
CA VAL A 755 -16.65 -54.96 36.34
C VAL A 755 -16.89 -56.38 35.83
N ILE A 756 -18.09 -56.95 36.05
CA ILE A 756 -18.43 -58.29 35.56
C ILE A 756 -18.39 -58.37 34.03
N ALA A 757 -18.81 -57.31 33.33
CA ALA A 757 -18.84 -57.27 31.86
C ALA A 757 -17.45 -57.44 31.23
N VAL A 758 -16.38 -57.15 31.98
CA VAL A 758 -14.98 -57.27 31.54
C VAL A 758 -14.16 -58.18 32.47
N TRP A 759 -14.82 -59.07 33.20
CA TRP A 759 -14.19 -60.02 34.13
C TRP A 759 -13.19 -60.95 33.40
N ALA A 760 -12.03 -61.18 34.02
CA ALA A 760 -10.93 -62.02 33.51
C ALA A 760 -10.22 -61.47 32.27
N PHE A 761 -10.43 -60.19 31.94
CA PHE A 761 -9.55 -59.47 31.03
C PHE A 761 -8.28 -59.04 31.78
N THR A 762 -7.13 -59.46 31.25
CA THR A 762 -5.81 -58.98 31.66
C THR A 762 -5.38 -57.87 30.72
N CYS A 763 -4.89 -56.76 31.26
CA CYS A 763 -4.33 -55.67 30.45
C CYS A 763 -3.03 -56.06 29.74
#